data_AF-A0A9N9BDZ7-F1
#
_entry.id   AF-A0A9N9BDZ7-F1
#
_cell.length_a   1.000
_cell.length_b   1.000
_cell.length_c   1.000
_cell.angle_alpha   90.00
_cell.angle_beta   90.00
_cell.angle_gamma   90.00
#
_symmetry.space_group_name_H-M   'P 1'
#
loop_
_entity.id
_entity.type
_entity.pdbx_description
1 polymer ?
#
loop_
_entity_poly.entity_id
_entity_poly.type
_entity_poly.pdbx_seq_one_letter_code
_entity_poly.pdbx_strand_id
1 'polypeptide(L)'
;MNEIAKADPDLLDVTVRRFITHNKINETSKNIIQLRELFTEELIRVSVNIPGYSDEDEEWESSLNQADETFLPSPSSPSLSLSRSSSTFEDPWITQNHSTTKMPEEFEHYVEGIPFLDRHEIIRILKPFGPIEPSYSLWNKIQVRSGVEIHKVLREACRDYFSKLSNVNIYLEMAKLISQSLANIWTLSLKEFPSIGPRLHVLYSGNVTLNGNKLCLTLNPPKVGVSKRYYRLLSSERFFHLKINDIENLSDEQKSSLKRLLLFPLSLAGRVYEFLYAKSDTLYYFATSGSDLPDLSIWQVINCNLPMELNKNMTVTKFYSRISLGFSNTTASIIFEPKEIRYVEDIIIDGHCFTDGCAAISLAAMKEVGEILGCQETPSAIQGRIGGAKGVWYIDPRKNFIKDKWIEIRESQMKYKHHLDHEFDHLRTLEVCHVASSPITPGTLNSQFIRVLYHGGVPVEVFLTKMKDYVDRIKSDVIGCDDPRTLISWVTDNSCIMKKRLEVSNGYFKEVFSDDDDFMFGSDVYSMSGFPDSPSEQCIQMLQAGFTPSTCPFLAKKLKSVLTSKLKSLSTKYRIDIPLSRVLMCIADPTKTLNPGEVFIQLDSDAGRDKSTGLPFGIIEDEVILARNPSCLPSDLVRVKAVKNMHLCNYFNVVIFPVNVASKGDFSLASYISGGDYDGDKIFCCWDPQIVKHYKNSPLLPLDPRVKSAFDESNQTIDELTSTKSSQIEFKLQGIILDNYLKDLEMPRGLYDYWHRLQSSEYGISNEHSIYLAQMCAQLLDATKQGLTLKQSVQQRDSEMFKKIHIPHWMGSKNRSQAKRQESNGNNFGVRDVMDVLCVSIENEMSLVNNKGFTVIEIKSEPDAHIYNFWYNELIRARQMEDDLYLEDLNSISMYALQVVQHYNRKYARTFEDRDRKESEQPSTSKNQLNINPNASNLSEEFRSIDHECLTKFLNTPPVEKYKSDIFKFLKSRRSDVVESEVDPLSIFELQLKAASLYLSSVNKKPDGQVSWVIAFRVLCNIKSQMLENEKHLFVGGPRSIIDGVWQALRIDKKWLKYKDNESN
;
A
#
# COMPACT_ATOMS: atom_id res chain seq x y z
N MET A 1 -40.42 0.70 34.38
CA MET A 1 -40.04 1.91 35.15
C MET A 1 -40.55 3.19 34.51
N ASN A 2 -40.15 3.55 33.28
CA ASN A 2 -40.62 4.79 32.63
C ASN A 2 -42.16 4.89 32.53
N GLU A 3 -42.85 3.79 32.20
CA GLU A 3 -44.32 3.79 32.15
C GLU A 3 -44.96 3.95 33.53
N ILE A 4 -44.34 3.41 34.59
CA ILE A 4 -44.79 3.61 35.98
C ILE A 4 -44.59 5.07 36.41
N ALA A 5 -43.41 5.65 36.11
CA ALA A 5 -43.09 7.03 36.44
C ALA A 5 -43.96 8.06 35.69
N LYS A 6 -44.37 7.75 34.46
CA LYS A 6 -45.31 8.57 33.68
C LYS A 6 -46.72 8.53 34.27
N ALA A 7 -47.13 7.40 34.83
CA ALA A 7 -48.45 7.24 35.42
C ALA A 7 -48.55 7.85 36.83
N ASP A 8 -47.56 7.59 37.69
CA ASP A 8 -47.43 8.17 39.02
C ASP A 8 -45.94 8.15 39.46
N PRO A 9 -45.26 9.31 39.50
CA PRO A 9 -43.86 9.41 39.93
C PRO A 9 -43.62 8.91 41.36
N ASP A 10 -44.59 9.10 42.27
CA ASP A 10 -44.46 8.71 43.67
C ASP A 10 -44.61 7.19 43.84
N LEU A 11 -45.39 6.53 42.96
CA LEU A 11 -45.57 5.08 42.97
C LEU A 11 -44.27 4.33 42.65
N LEU A 12 -43.45 4.84 41.72
CA LEU A 12 -42.15 4.25 41.42
C LEU A 12 -41.18 4.36 42.61
N ASP A 13 -41.14 5.53 43.26
CA ASP A 13 -40.27 5.74 44.42
C ASP A 13 -40.71 4.86 45.61
N VAL A 14 -42.01 4.74 45.86
CA VAL A 14 -42.56 3.82 46.88
C VAL A 14 -42.22 2.37 46.56
N THR A 15 -42.32 1.95 45.30
CA THR A 15 -41.98 0.59 44.85
C THR A 15 -40.50 0.28 45.05
N VAL A 16 -39.62 1.20 44.69
CA VAL A 16 -38.16 1.08 44.90
C VAL A 16 -37.83 1.00 46.39
N ARG A 17 -38.38 1.90 47.22
CA ARG A 17 -38.14 1.89 48.67
C ARG A 17 -38.69 0.64 49.35
N ARG A 18 -39.86 0.15 48.92
CA ARG A 18 -40.44 -1.11 49.41
C ARG A 18 -39.53 -2.28 49.05
N PHE A 19 -39.06 -2.37 47.80
CA PHE A 19 -38.14 -3.41 47.35
C PHE A 19 -36.84 -3.43 48.16
N ILE A 20 -36.23 -2.24 48.37
CA ILE A 20 -35.01 -2.08 49.17
C ILE A 20 -35.23 -2.55 50.62
N THR A 21 -36.36 -2.16 51.22
CA THR A 21 -36.69 -2.49 52.61
C THR A 21 -37.04 -3.99 52.78
N HIS A 22 -37.85 -4.55 51.88
CA HIS A 22 -38.24 -5.98 51.90
C HIS A 22 -37.04 -6.90 51.72
N ASN A 23 -36.13 -6.53 50.82
CA ASN A 23 -34.94 -7.33 50.54
C ASN A 23 -33.77 -7.02 51.49
N LYS A 24 -33.98 -6.17 52.51
CA LYS A 24 -32.97 -5.76 53.51
C LYS A 24 -31.63 -5.42 52.83
N ILE A 25 -31.68 -4.61 51.78
CA ILE A 25 -30.50 -4.23 50.99
C ILE A 25 -29.70 -3.21 51.82
N ASN A 26 -28.96 -3.71 52.80
CA ASN A 26 -27.91 -2.97 53.49
C ASN A 26 -26.57 -3.45 52.96
N GLU A 27 -25.63 -2.50 52.82
CA GLU A 27 -24.29 -2.67 52.24
C GLU A 27 -23.53 -3.86 52.84
N THR A 28 -23.71 -5.06 52.27
CA THR A 28 -22.70 -6.11 52.05
C THR A 28 -23.36 -7.43 51.57
N SER A 29 -22.93 -7.87 50.39
CA SER A 29 -23.14 -9.20 49.78
C SER A 29 -24.58 -9.68 49.52
N LYS A 30 -25.17 -9.25 48.40
CA LYS A 30 -26.19 -10.02 47.66
C LYS A 30 -25.88 -10.02 46.16
N ASN A 31 -26.15 -11.13 45.47
CA ASN A 31 -25.92 -11.31 44.04
C ASN A 31 -26.80 -10.32 43.24
N ILE A 32 -26.17 -9.36 42.56
CA ILE A 32 -26.83 -8.27 41.83
C ILE A 32 -27.78 -8.80 40.75
N ILE A 33 -27.45 -9.93 40.11
CA ILE A 33 -28.27 -10.54 39.05
C ILE A 33 -29.62 -10.98 39.62
N GLN A 34 -29.60 -11.64 40.78
CA GLN A 34 -30.82 -12.16 41.42
C GLN A 34 -31.71 -11.03 41.96
N LEU A 35 -31.11 -9.94 42.45
CA LEU A 35 -31.86 -8.74 42.83
C LEU A 35 -32.51 -8.06 41.61
N ARG A 36 -31.85 -8.07 40.45
CA ARG A 36 -32.39 -7.51 39.21
C ARG A 36 -33.62 -8.28 38.74
N GLU A 37 -33.60 -9.60 38.81
CA GLU A 37 -34.74 -10.45 38.45
C GLU A 37 -35.94 -10.18 39.38
N LEU A 38 -35.73 -10.21 40.70
CA LEU A 38 -36.78 -9.92 41.68
C LEU A 38 -37.34 -8.50 41.53
N PHE A 39 -36.49 -7.51 41.24
CA PHE A 39 -36.94 -6.14 41.03
C PHE A 39 -37.73 -6.00 39.73
N THR A 40 -37.36 -6.75 38.69
CA THR A 40 -38.07 -6.77 37.42
C THR A 40 -39.47 -7.37 37.59
N GLU A 41 -39.61 -8.47 38.34
CA GLU A 41 -40.93 -9.04 38.67
C GLU A 41 -41.80 -8.07 39.47
N GLU A 42 -41.24 -7.36 40.45
CA GLU A 42 -41.99 -6.39 41.24
C GLU A 42 -42.44 -5.19 40.39
N LEU A 43 -41.59 -4.72 39.48
CA LEU A 43 -41.96 -3.68 38.50
C LEU A 43 -43.05 -4.13 37.54
N ILE A 44 -43.03 -5.39 37.08
CA ILE A 44 -44.07 -5.96 36.21
C ILE A 44 -45.41 -6.04 36.97
N ARG A 45 -45.40 -6.50 38.23
CA ARG A 45 -46.62 -6.49 39.06
C ARG A 45 -47.20 -5.10 39.26
N VAL A 46 -46.33 -4.10 39.46
CA VAL A 46 -46.79 -2.72 39.63
C VAL A 46 -47.32 -2.16 38.31
N SER A 47 -46.71 -2.47 37.17
CA SER A 47 -47.16 -1.97 35.87
C SER A 47 -48.53 -2.54 35.44
N VAL A 48 -48.83 -3.81 35.74
CA VAL A 48 -50.12 -4.44 35.42
C VAL A 48 -51.29 -3.78 36.19
N ASN A 49 -51.02 -3.17 37.34
CA ASN A 49 -52.04 -2.53 38.17
C ASN A 49 -52.26 -1.02 37.86
N ILE A 50 -51.61 -0.48 36.82
CA ILE A 50 -51.79 0.91 36.39
C ILE A 50 -53.06 1.02 35.53
N PRO A 51 -54.03 1.90 35.86
CA PRO A 51 -55.22 2.09 35.05
C PRO A 51 -54.85 2.56 33.64
N GLY A 52 -55.14 1.75 32.62
CA GLY A 52 -54.80 2.03 31.22
C GLY A 52 -53.70 1.14 30.62
N TYR A 53 -53.20 0.15 31.37
CA TYR A 53 -52.39 -0.93 30.82
C TYR A 53 -53.31 -1.93 30.08
N SER A 54 -53.16 -2.10 28.76
CA SER A 54 -53.90 -3.10 27.98
C SER A 54 -52.99 -4.28 27.67
N ASP A 55 -53.32 -5.46 28.21
CA ASP A 55 -52.71 -6.74 27.86
C ASP A 55 -53.25 -7.22 26.50
N GLU A 56 -52.44 -7.13 25.44
CA GLU A 56 -52.68 -7.81 24.15
C GLU A 56 -51.70 -8.97 23.92
N ASP A 57 -51.12 -9.56 24.98
CA ASP A 57 -50.11 -10.64 24.87
C ASP A 57 -50.35 -11.82 25.85
N GLU A 58 -51.59 -12.25 26.08
CA GLU A 58 -51.89 -13.51 26.80
C GLU A 58 -52.94 -14.38 26.08
N GLU A 59 -52.53 -15.06 25.01
CA GLU A 59 -53.31 -16.19 24.47
C GLU A 59 -52.44 -17.32 23.88
N TRP A 60 -51.26 -17.58 24.48
CA TRP A 60 -50.26 -18.51 23.90
C TRP A 60 -49.74 -19.66 24.80
N GLU A 61 -50.26 -19.88 26.02
CA GLU A 61 -49.71 -20.94 26.90
C GLU A 61 -50.68 -22.03 27.40
N SER A 62 -51.97 -22.05 27.03
CA SER A 62 -52.91 -23.02 27.63
C SER A 62 -53.31 -24.25 26.78
N SER A 63 -52.62 -24.57 25.68
CA SER A 63 -53.05 -25.70 24.81
C SER A 63 -51.97 -26.74 24.45
N LEU A 64 -50.79 -26.70 25.09
CA LEU A 64 -49.67 -27.58 24.72
C LEU A 64 -49.52 -28.89 25.51
N ASN A 65 -50.46 -29.25 26.40
CA ASN A 65 -50.36 -30.50 27.15
C ASN A 65 -51.63 -31.35 27.04
N GLN A 66 -51.76 -32.09 25.95
CA GLN A 66 -52.31 -33.46 25.92
C GLN A 66 -52.10 -34.10 24.54
N ALA A 67 -51.14 -35.03 24.46
CA ALA A 67 -51.12 -36.13 23.47
C ALA A 67 -52.37 -37.01 23.69
N ASP A 68 -52.95 -37.73 22.72
CA ASP A 68 -52.35 -38.59 21.71
C ASP A 68 -53.44 -39.05 20.70
N GLU A 69 -52.99 -39.74 19.64
CA GLU A 69 -53.75 -40.63 18.72
C GLU A 69 -54.44 -40.07 17.45
N THR A 70 -53.77 -40.37 16.33
CA THR A 70 -54.27 -41.05 15.10
C THR A 70 -54.58 -40.30 13.78
N PHE A 71 -53.91 -40.80 12.73
CA PHE A 71 -54.19 -40.82 11.27
C PHE A 71 -54.07 -39.55 10.38
N LEU A 72 -53.10 -39.63 9.45
CA LEU A 72 -52.89 -38.93 8.17
C LEU A 72 -54.15 -38.90 7.26
N PRO A 73 -54.27 -38.06 6.17
CA PRO A 73 -53.20 -37.49 5.31
C PRO A 73 -53.37 -36.03 4.78
N SER A 74 -52.27 -35.54 4.17
CA SER A 74 -52.01 -34.38 3.25
C SER A 74 -53.11 -34.01 2.22
N PRO A 75 -53.07 -32.89 1.40
CA PRO A 75 -51.93 -32.02 1.01
C PRO A 75 -52.19 -30.49 0.76
N SER A 76 -51.09 -29.78 0.47
CA SER A 76 -50.92 -28.69 -0.55
C SER A 76 -50.84 -27.19 -0.16
N SER A 77 -49.63 -26.64 -0.44
CA SER A 77 -49.29 -25.29 -0.94
C SER A 77 -48.99 -24.15 0.07
N PRO A 78 -47.72 -23.67 0.17
CA PRO A 78 -47.29 -22.69 1.16
C PRO A 78 -47.10 -21.26 0.61
N SER A 79 -47.53 -20.27 1.40
CA SER A 79 -47.17 -18.85 1.31
C SER A 79 -45.96 -18.56 2.22
N LEU A 80 -44.85 -18.09 1.66
CA LEU A 80 -43.59 -17.81 2.36
C LEU A 80 -43.62 -16.48 3.13
N SER A 81 -43.94 -16.55 4.42
CA SER A 81 -43.53 -15.59 5.45
C SER A 81 -42.32 -16.15 6.20
N LEU A 82 -41.14 -15.57 6.04
CA LEU A 82 -39.96 -15.95 6.86
C LEU A 82 -40.00 -15.16 8.17
N SER A 83 -40.73 -15.71 9.13
CA SER A 83 -40.42 -15.63 10.56
C SER A 83 -39.05 -16.31 10.81
N ARG A 84 -38.34 -15.91 11.88
CA ARG A 84 -37.22 -16.64 12.47
C ARG A 84 -37.70 -17.98 13.05
N SER A 85 -38.22 -18.85 12.18
CA SER A 85 -38.44 -20.26 12.44
C SER A 85 -37.24 -21.04 11.90
N SER A 86 -36.91 -22.10 12.61
CA SER A 86 -35.87 -23.08 12.39
C SER A 86 -35.89 -23.72 10.99
N SER A 87 -35.49 -22.95 9.98
CA SER A 87 -34.49 -23.45 9.05
C SER A 87 -33.15 -23.05 9.64
N THR A 88 -32.33 -24.03 10.01
CA THR A 88 -30.92 -23.83 10.30
C THR A 88 -30.26 -23.23 9.05
N PHE A 89 -30.32 -21.91 8.87
CA PHE A 89 -29.33 -21.21 8.07
C PHE A 89 -28.04 -21.34 8.85
N GLU A 90 -27.28 -22.38 8.51
CA GLU A 90 -25.92 -22.56 9.01
C GLU A 90 -25.16 -21.26 8.77
N ASP A 91 -24.43 -20.82 9.81
CA ASP A 91 -23.48 -19.72 9.69
C ASP A 91 -22.61 -19.94 8.44
N PRO A 92 -22.68 -19.03 7.45
CA PRO A 92 -21.95 -19.21 6.21
C PRO A 92 -20.44 -19.07 6.42
N TRP A 93 -20.01 -18.47 7.53
CA TRP A 93 -18.60 -18.25 7.84
C TRP A 93 -17.95 -19.51 8.39
N ILE A 94 -16.96 -20.00 7.65
CA ILE A 94 -16.12 -21.13 8.04
C ILE A 94 -14.66 -20.74 7.99
N THR A 95 -13.80 -21.50 8.65
CA THR A 95 -12.35 -21.39 8.48
C THR A 95 -11.87 -22.46 7.50
N GLN A 96 -10.59 -22.44 7.13
CA GLN A 96 -10.02 -23.52 6.30
C GLN A 96 -10.13 -24.90 6.95
N ASN A 97 -10.09 -24.94 8.29
CA ASN A 97 -9.94 -26.19 9.05
C ASN A 97 -11.17 -26.50 9.92
N HIS A 98 -12.19 -25.65 9.96
CA HIS A 98 -13.31 -25.76 10.89
C HIS A 98 -14.63 -25.22 10.31
N SER A 99 -15.75 -25.72 10.82
CA SER A 99 -17.11 -25.41 10.35
C SER A 99 -17.70 -24.09 10.86
N THR A 100 -16.95 -23.29 11.63
CA THR A 100 -17.41 -22.00 12.19
C THR A 100 -16.21 -21.09 12.47
N THR A 101 -16.43 -19.78 12.44
CA THR A 101 -15.48 -18.76 12.91
C THR A 101 -15.68 -18.36 14.38
N LYS A 102 -16.74 -18.84 15.04
CA LYS A 102 -17.00 -18.54 16.46
C LYS A 102 -15.88 -19.11 17.34
N MET A 103 -15.44 -18.31 18.31
CA MET A 103 -14.52 -18.79 19.33
C MET A 103 -15.23 -19.81 20.24
N PRO A 104 -14.64 -20.98 20.52
CA PRO A 104 -15.19 -21.93 21.48
C PRO A 104 -15.32 -21.30 22.87
N GLU A 105 -16.44 -21.56 23.56
CA GLU A 105 -16.75 -21.00 24.88
C GLU A 105 -15.67 -21.37 25.92
N GLU A 106 -15.12 -22.56 25.83
CA GLU A 106 -13.99 -23.02 26.66
C GLU A 106 -12.72 -22.18 26.51
N PHE A 107 -12.52 -21.49 25.38
CA PHE A 107 -11.37 -20.62 25.16
C PHE A 107 -11.60 -19.20 25.67
N GLU A 108 -12.85 -18.76 25.81
CA GLU A 108 -13.20 -17.41 26.21
C GLU A 108 -12.62 -17.06 27.58
N HIS A 109 -12.66 -17.99 28.53
CA HIS A 109 -12.08 -17.81 29.86
C HIS A 109 -10.55 -17.59 29.84
N TYR A 110 -9.84 -18.23 28.91
CA TYR A 110 -8.37 -18.11 28.82
C TYR A 110 -7.91 -16.80 28.18
N VAL A 111 -8.77 -16.16 27.38
CA VAL A 111 -8.46 -14.89 26.69
C VAL A 111 -9.19 -13.69 27.31
N GLU A 112 -9.90 -13.90 28.41
CA GLU A 112 -10.53 -12.86 29.20
C GLU A 112 -9.46 -11.91 29.77
N GLY A 113 -9.69 -10.59 29.65
CA GLY A 113 -8.73 -9.57 30.10
C GLY A 113 -7.48 -9.40 29.21
N ILE A 114 -7.30 -10.23 28.18
CA ILE A 114 -6.20 -10.10 27.21
C ILE A 114 -6.55 -9.00 26.17
N PRO A 115 -5.60 -8.10 25.83
CA PRO A 115 -5.79 -7.10 24.77
C PRO A 115 -6.18 -7.70 23.42
N PHE A 116 -6.96 -6.97 22.63
CA PHE A 116 -7.52 -7.51 21.38
C PHE A 116 -6.46 -7.95 20.36
N LEU A 117 -5.33 -7.25 20.26
CA LEU A 117 -4.21 -7.64 19.39
C LEU A 117 -3.69 -9.04 19.73
N ASP A 118 -3.47 -9.31 21.01
CA ASP A 118 -3.03 -10.63 21.49
C ASP A 118 -4.10 -11.68 21.23
N ARG A 119 -5.37 -11.38 21.52
CA ARG A 119 -6.50 -12.28 21.26
C ARG A 119 -6.62 -12.65 19.78
N HIS A 120 -6.45 -11.67 18.88
CA HIS A 120 -6.48 -11.90 17.43
C HIS A 120 -5.34 -12.84 16.98
N GLU A 121 -4.12 -12.64 17.48
CA GLU A 121 -2.98 -13.49 17.15
C GLU A 121 -3.12 -14.91 17.69
N ILE A 122 -3.63 -15.06 18.92
CA ILE A 122 -3.93 -16.36 19.51
C ILE A 122 -4.90 -17.12 18.59
N ILE A 123 -6.00 -16.50 18.20
CA ILE A 123 -7.03 -17.13 17.38
C ILE A 123 -6.53 -17.44 15.98
N ARG A 124 -5.70 -16.57 15.40
CA ARG A 124 -5.09 -16.79 14.08
C ARG A 124 -4.16 -18.01 14.06
N ILE A 125 -3.47 -18.30 15.16
CA ILE A 125 -2.44 -19.34 15.24
C ILE A 125 -2.98 -20.67 15.80
N LEU A 126 -3.89 -20.59 16.77
CA LEU A 126 -4.52 -21.77 17.36
C LEU A 126 -5.78 -22.16 16.57
N LYS A 127 -6.22 -23.42 16.69
CA LYS A 127 -7.53 -23.83 16.18
C LYS A 127 -8.63 -22.98 16.83
N PRO A 128 -9.68 -22.58 16.08
CA PRO A 128 -10.12 -23.13 14.80
C PRO A 128 -9.52 -22.50 13.51
N PHE A 129 -8.74 -21.43 13.59
CA PHE A 129 -8.22 -20.75 12.37
C PHE A 129 -6.82 -21.20 11.99
N GLY A 130 -5.94 -21.39 12.98
CA GLY A 130 -4.60 -21.86 12.76
C GLY A 130 -4.46 -23.39 12.90
N PRO A 131 -3.28 -23.95 12.62
CA PRO A 131 -3.06 -25.40 12.62
C PRO A 131 -2.82 -25.99 14.02
N ILE A 132 -2.57 -25.16 15.03
CA ILE A 132 -2.09 -25.60 16.34
C ILE A 132 -3.25 -25.93 17.28
N GLU A 133 -3.22 -27.15 17.82
CA GLU A 133 -4.15 -27.55 18.88
C GLU A 133 -3.78 -26.89 20.22
N PRO A 134 -4.71 -26.15 20.86
CA PRO A 134 -4.47 -25.63 22.19
C PRO A 134 -4.37 -26.76 23.22
N SER A 135 -3.35 -26.71 24.09
CA SER A 135 -3.22 -27.61 25.24
C SER A 135 -3.30 -26.81 26.55
N TYR A 136 -3.67 -27.47 27.65
CA TYR A 136 -3.74 -26.82 28.97
C TYR A 136 -2.40 -26.14 29.37
N SER A 137 -1.27 -26.77 29.05
CA SER A 137 0.07 -26.19 29.27
C SER A 137 0.30 -24.92 28.44
N LEU A 138 -0.15 -24.91 27.18
CA LEU A 138 -0.03 -23.75 26.30
C LEU A 138 -0.90 -22.60 26.80
N TRP A 139 -2.15 -22.88 27.19
CA TRP A 139 -3.05 -21.88 27.77
C TRP A 139 -2.50 -21.27 29.06
N ASN A 140 -1.99 -22.09 29.98
CA ASN A 140 -1.36 -21.59 31.20
C ASN A 140 -0.17 -20.69 30.91
N LYS A 141 0.63 -20.97 29.87
CA LYS A 141 1.73 -20.08 29.46
C LYS A 141 1.24 -18.75 28.88
N ILE A 142 0.11 -18.75 28.17
CA ILE A 142 -0.49 -17.55 27.58
C ILE A 142 -1.08 -16.65 28.67
N GLN A 143 -1.81 -17.22 29.64
CA GLN A 143 -2.60 -16.47 30.63
C GLN A 143 -1.77 -15.57 31.55
N VAL A 144 -0.48 -15.89 31.80
CA VAL A 144 0.44 -15.10 32.65
C VAL A 144 1.37 -14.16 31.85
N ARG A 145 1.21 -14.05 30.53
CA ARG A 145 2.08 -13.25 29.66
C ARG A 145 1.26 -12.18 28.92
N SER A 146 1.94 -11.18 28.38
CA SER A 146 1.31 -10.15 27.52
C SER A 146 2.24 -9.71 26.40
N GLY A 147 1.65 -9.27 25.28
CA GLY A 147 2.36 -8.73 24.15
C GLY A 147 3.44 -9.64 23.54
N VAL A 148 4.67 -9.13 23.48
CA VAL A 148 5.82 -9.85 22.87
C VAL A 148 6.08 -11.21 23.53
N GLU A 149 5.75 -11.38 24.82
CA GLU A 149 5.93 -12.66 25.50
C GLU A 149 4.91 -13.72 25.07
N ILE A 150 3.68 -13.33 24.73
CA ILE A 150 2.68 -14.24 24.11
C ILE A 150 3.18 -14.65 22.72
N HIS A 151 3.69 -13.70 21.94
CA HIS A 151 4.23 -13.98 20.62
C HIS A 151 5.37 -15.02 20.65
N LYS A 152 6.28 -14.93 21.63
CA LYS A 152 7.34 -15.94 21.82
C LYS A 152 6.78 -17.34 22.09
N VAL A 153 5.77 -17.44 22.97
CA VAL A 153 5.11 -18.73 23.29
C VAL A 153 4.44 -19.33 22.04
N LEU A 154 3.69 -18.53 21.30
CA LEU A 154 3.03 -18.98 20.07
C LEU A 154 4.05 -19.43 19.03
N ARG A 155 5.17 -18.71 18.91
CA ARG A 155 6.28 -19.07 17.99
C ARG A 155 6.92 -20.41 18.34
N GLU A 156 7.15 -20.67 19.62
CA GLU A 156 7.65 -21.97 20.10
C GLU A 156 6.66 -23.08 19.77
N ALA A 157 5.36 -22.87 20.02
CA ALA A 157 4.33 -23.84 19.69
C ALA A 157 4.26 -24.14 18.18
N CYS A 158 4.38 -23.12 17.32
CA CYS A 158 4.47 -23.30 15.86
C CYS A 158 5.69 -24.17 15.49
N ARG A 159 6.86 -23.87 16.06
CA ARG A 159 8.09 -24.62 15.79
C ARG A 159 7.94 -26.08 16.17
N ASP A 160 7.41 -26.36 17.35
CA ASP A 160 7.17 -27.71 17.83
C ASP A 160 6.18 -28.47 16.95
N TYR A 161 5.11 -27.81 16.50
CA TYR A 161 4.12 -28.39 15.57
C TYR A 161 4.77 -28.80 14.24
N PHE A 162 5.45 -27.86 13.56
CA PHE A 162 6.06 -28.15 12.27
C PHE A 162 7.22 -29.14 12.35
N SER A 163 7.91 -29.22 13.50
CA SER A 163 8.98 -30.22 13.71
C SER A 163 8.49 -31.67 13.70
N LYS A 164 7.20 -31.90 13.99
CA LYS A 164 6.57 -33.23 14.00
C LYS A 164 6.06 -33.67 12.63
N LEU A 165 5.91 -32.73 11.68
CA LEU A 165 5.44 -33.03 10.33
C LEU A 165 6.61 -33.50 9.46
N SER A 166 6.44 -34.65 8.81
CA SER A 166 7.41 -35.15 7.82
C SER A 166 7.29 -34.37 6.51
N ASN A 167 8.43 -34.11 5.85
CA ASN A 167 8.51 -33.44 4.54
C ASN A 167 8.03 -31.97 4.50
N VAL A 168 7.89 -31.30 5.64
CA VAL A 168 7.54 -29.86 5.69
C VAL A 168 8.78 -29.01 5.87
N ASN A 169 8.87 -27.92 5.10
CA ASN A 169 9.86 -26.89 5.36
C ASN A 169 9.40 -26.03 6.54
N ILE A 170 9.87 -26.38 7.74
CA ILE A 170 9.54 -25.68 9.00
C ILE A 170 9.69 -24.17 8.86
N TYR A 171 10.73 -23.72 8.17
CA TYR A 171 11.01 -22.30 7.99
C TYR A 171 9.92 -21.60 7.16
N LEU A 172 9.56 -22.15 6.00
CA LEU A 172 8.54 -21.54 5.12
C LEU A 172 7.18 -21.49 5.79
N GLU A 173 6.78 -22.58 6.47
CA GLU A 173 5.48 -22.62 7.12
C GLU A 173 5.43 -21.74 8.37
N MET A 174 6.52 -21.63 9.13
CA MET A 174 6.62 -20.64 10.21
C MET A 174 6.55 -19.20 9.68
N ALA A 175 7.26 -18.88 8.60
CA ALA A 175 7.26 -17.53 8.03
C ALA A 175 5.88 -17.10 7.50
N LYS A 176 5.08 -18.05 6.99
CA LYS A 176 3.68 -17.81 6.59
C LYS A 176 2.78 -17.57 7.79
N LEU A 177 3.01 -18.30 8.89
CA LEU A 177 2.12 -18.31 10.04
C LEU A 177 2.45 -17.26 11.11
N ILE A 178 3.72 -16.91 11.34
CA ILE A 178 4.11 -15.99 12.42
C ILE A 178 5.30 -15.10 12.00
N SER A 179 5.11 -13.77 12.03
CA SER A 179 6.12 -12.79 11.62
C SER A 179 6.95 -12.30 12.82
N GLN A 180 8.28 -12.20 12.72
CA GLN A 180 9.09 -11.62 13.81
C GLN A 180 8.95 -10.10 13.91
N SER A 181 8.49 -9.44 12.84
CA SER A 181 8.29 -7.98 12.81
C SER A 181 7.14 -7.50 13.70
N LEU A 182 6.35 -8.41 14.27
CA LEU A 182 5.19 -8.08 15.10
C LEU A 182 5.58 -7.44 16.44
N ALA A 183 6.80 -7.64 16.96
CA ALA A 183 7.27 -6.98 18.19
C ALA A 183 7.18 -5.45 18.12
N ASN A 184 7.45 -4.88 16.93
CA ASN A 184 7.30 -3.44 16.66
C ASN A 184 5.83 -3.00 16.64
N ILE A 185 4.90 -3.92 16.34
CA ILE A 185 3.45 -3.64 16.33
C ILE A 185 2.92 -3.59 17.77
N TRP A 186 3.38 -4.48 18.65
CA TRP A 186 2.99 -4.45 20.08
C TRP A 186 3.49 -3.20 20.82
N THR A 187 4.69 -2.72 20.50
CA THR A 187 5.16 -1.44 21.04
C THR A 187 4.32 -0.26 20.54
N LEU A 188 3.83 -0.32 19.29
CA LEU A 188 2.90 0.67 18.76
C LEU A 188 1.49 0.58 19.38
N SER A 189 0.97 -0.62 19.66
CA SER A 189 -0.37 -0.78 20.24
C SER A 189 -0.46 -0.22 21.66
N LEU A 190 0.65 -0.17 22.38
CA LEU A 190 0.75 0.43 23.72
C LEU A 190 1.00 1.95 23.69
N LYS A 191 1.26 2.53 22.51
CA LYS A 191 1.62 3.94 22.40
C LYS A 191 0.37 4.82 22.41
N GLU A 192 0.31 5.74 23.38
CA GLU A 192 -0.67 6.82 23.34
C GLU A 192 -0.26 7.85 22.27
N PHE A 193 -1.23 8.21 21.42
CA PHE A 193 -1.02 9.22 20.39
C PHE A 193 -1.75 10.51 20.77
N PRO A 194 -1.15 11.69 20.53
CA PRO A 194 -1.86 12.95 20.65
C PRO A 194 -3.06 13.01 19.70
N SER A 195 -4.02 13.89 20.00
CA SER A 195 -5.20 14.13 19.16
C SER A 195 -4.84 14.68 17.77
N ILE A 196 -3.68 15.35 17.68
CA ILE A 196 -3.16 16.02 16.50
C ILE A 196 -1.79 15.46 16.15
N GLY A 197 -1.47 15.45 14.87
CA GLY A 197 -0.20 15.00 14.34
C GLY A 197 -0.28 13.61 13.71
N PRO A 198 0.84 13.14 13.17
CA PRO A 198 0.85 11.90 12.43
C PRO A 198 0.66 10.73 13.41
N ARG A 199 -0.19 9.79 13.02
CA ARG A 199 -0.55 8.62 13.83
C ARG A 199 -0.54 7.36 12.98
N LEU A 200 -0.11 6.26 13.59
CA LEU A 200 -0.22 4.92 13.03
C LEU A 200 -1.26 4.11 13.78
N HIS A 201 -1.83 3.13 13.10
CA HIS A 201 -2.85 2.24 13.65
C HIS A 201 -2.52 0.79 13.31
N VAL A 202 -3.00 -0.13 14.13
CA VAL A 202 -2.93 -1.56 13.82
C VAL A 202 -4.13 -1.93 12.96
N LEU A 203 -3.86 -2.56 11.81
CA LEU A 203 -4.85 -3.02 10.85
C LEU A 203 -4.95 -4.54 10.89
N TYR A 204 -6.19 -5.01 10.99
CA TYR A 204 -6.56 -6.41 10.95
C TYR A 204 -7.15 -6.73 9.58
N SER A 205 -6.78 -7.88 9.01
CA SER A 205 -7.26 -8.26 7.68
C SER A 205 -7.39 -9.77 7.47
N GLY A 206 -8.16 -10.17 6.48
CA GLY A 206 -8.31 -11.56 6.06
C GLY A 206 -8.67 -11.69 4.58
N ASN A 207 -8.44 -12.87 4.03
CA ASN A 207 -8.85 -13.23 2.68
C ASN A 207 -10.06 -14.16 2.74
N VAL A 208 -11.01 -13.98 1.83
CA VAL A 208 -12.24 -14.76 1.74
C VAL A 208 -12.29 -15.49 0.40
N THR A 209 -12.56 -16.79 0.45
CA THR A 209 -12.85 -17.61 -0.73
C THR A 209 -14.27 -18.16 -0.63
N LEU A 210 -14.99 -18.15 -1.76
CA LEU A 210 -16.34 -18.72 -1.85
C LEU A 210 -16.24 -20.21 -2.14
N ASN A 211 -16.79 -21.05 -1.27
CA ASN A 211 -16.87 -22.50 -1.46
C ASN A 211 -18.33 -22.95 -1.36
N GLY A 212 -19.00 -23.07 -2.52
CA GLY A 212 -20.45 -23.31 -2.59
C GLY A 212 -21.22 -22.14 -1.96
N ASN A 213 -22.01 -22.43 -0.92
CA ASN A 213 -22.75 -21.42 -0.14
C ASN A 213 -22.03 -21.00 1.16
N LYS A 214 -20.74 -21.33 1.32
CA LYS A 214 -19.95 -20.98 2.51
C LYS A 214 -18.81 -20.02 2.15
N LEU A 215 -18.51 -19.12 3.08
CA LEU A 215 -17.42 -18.16 3.03
C LEU A 215 -16.26 -18.66 3.89
N CYS A 216 -15.17 -19.06 3.25
CA CYS A 216 -13.98 -19.53 3.95
C CYS A 216 -13.05 -18.34 4.26
N LEU A 217 -12.88 -18.04 5.54
CA LEU A 217 -12.04 -16.96 6.05
C LEU A 217 -10.63 -17.45 6.39
N THR A 218 -9.63 -16.77 5.85
CA THR A 218 -8.21 -16.94 6.20
C THR A 218 -7.67 -15.64 6.77
N LEU A 219 -7.18 -15.66 8.01
CA LEU A 219 -6.69 -14.48 8.71
C LEU A 219 -5.24 -14.16 8.33
N ASN A 220 -4.97 -12.88 8.03
CA ASN A 220 -3.62 -12.39 7.75
C ASN A 220 -2.98 -11.84 9.04
N PRO A 221 -1.64 -11.86 9.17
CA PRO A 221 -0.95 -11.18 10.26
C PRO A 221 -1.31 -9.68 10.32
N PRO A 222 -1.48 -9.10 11.53
CA PRO A 222 -1.67 -7.66 11.72
C PRO A 222 -0.57 -6.82 11.08
N LYS A 223 -0.95 -5.64 10.58
CA LYS A 223 -0.02 -4.72 9.91
C LYS A 223 -0.19 -3.29 10.43
N VAL A 224 0.85 -2.49 10.27
CA VAL A 224 0.78 -1.05 10.58
C VAL A 224 0.14 -0.30 9.42
N GLY A 225 -0.84 0.55 9.73
CA GLY A 225 -1.58 1.37 8.79
C GLY A 225 -1.53 2.85 9.11
N VAL A 226 -1.86 3.66 8.10
CA VAL A 226 -1.95 5.12 8.22
C VAL A 226 -3.25 5.51 8.91
N SER A 227 -3.22 6.64 9.64
CA SER A 227 -4.38 7.24 10.26
C SER A 227 -5.49 7.59 9.26
N LYS A 228 -6.72 7.29 9.67
CA LYS A 228 -7.97 7.64 8.99
C LYS A 228 -8.92 8.27 10.00
N ARG A 229 -9.87 9.10 9.54
CA ARG A 229 -10.85 9.74 10.44
C ARG A 229 -11.61 8.71 11.27
N TYR A 230 -12.14 7.67 10.63
CA TYR A 230 -12.87 6.62 11.33
C TYR A 230 -12.03 5.87 12.36
N TYR A 231 -10.74 5.65 12.10
CA TYR A 231 -9.85 4.98 13.07
C TYR A 231 -9.55 5.87 14.28
N ARG A 232 -9.44 7.19 14.07
CA ARG A 232 -9.28 8.14 15.18
C ARG A 232 -10.53 8.24 16.05
N LEU A 233 -11.71 8.20 15.43
CA LEU A 233 -12.99 8.38 16.10
C LEU A 233 -13.47 7.10 16.82
N LEU A 234 -13.36 5.94 16.17
CA LEU A 234 -14.01 4.69 16.61
C LEU A 234 -13.03 3.58 16.98
N SER A 235 -11.73 3.88 17.05
CA SER A 235 -10.62 2.93 17.18
C SER A 235 -10.42 2.03 15.95
N SER A 236 -9.18 1.86 15.50
CA SER A 236 -8.85 0.97 14.38
C SER A 236 -9.13 -0.50 14.70
N GLU A 237 -9.13 -0.89 15.97
CA GLU A 237 -9.39 -2.27 16.39
C GLU A 237 -10.80 -2.75 16.09
N ARG A 238 -11.74 -1.81 15.90
CA ARG A 238 -13.10 -2.16 15.48
C ARG A 238 -13.22 -2.45 14.00
N PHE A 239 -12.18 -2.21 13.19
CA PHE A 239 -12.24 -2.37 11.74
C PHE A 239 -11.51 -3.64 11.30
N PHE A 240 -12.20 -4.43 10.46
CA PHE A 240 -11.64 -5.63 9.87
C PHE A 240 -11.71 -5.56 8.33
N HIS A 241 -10.57 -5.75 7.67
CA HIS A 241 -10.47 -5.63 6.21
C HIS A 241 -10.50 -6.99 5.55
N LEU A 242 -11.52 -7.26 4.75
CA LEU A 242 -11.62 -8.49 3.96
C LEU A 242 -11.28 -8.23 2.51
N LYS A 243 -10.49 -9.12 1.91
CA LYS A 243 -10.30 -9.19 0.45
C LYS A 243 -10.94 -10.47 -0.08
N ILE A 244 -11.76 -10.36 -1.11
CA ILE A 244 -12.40 -11.52 -1.75
C ILE A 244 -11.55 -11.93 -2.95
N ASN A 245 -11.12 -13.18 -2.98
CA ASN A 245 -10.39 -13.72 -4.11
C ASN A 245 -11.34 -14.06 -5.26
N ASP A 246 -10.91 -13.79 -6.50
CA ASP A 246 -11.59 -14.19 -7.74
C ASP A 246 -13.00 -13.64 -7.97
N ILE A 247 -13.33 -12.46 -7.42
CA ILE A 247 -14.66 -11.84 -7.58
C ILE A 247 -15.07 -11.64 -9.06
N GLU A 248 -14.09 -11.40 -9.93
CA GLU A 248 -14.30 -11.17 -11.37
C GLU A 248 -14.76 -12.43 -12.12
N ASN A 249 -14.50 -13.62 -11.58
CA ASN A 249 -14.84 -14.90 -12.22
C ASN A 249 -16.20 -15.47 -11.79
N LEU A 250 -16.91 -14.79 -10.88
CA LEU A 250 -18.19 -15.25 -10.35
C LEU A 250 -19.34 -14.97 -11.32
N SER A 251 -20.26 -15.92 -11.48
CA SER A 251 -21.51 -15.71 -12.22
C SER A 251 -22.44 -14.73 -11.51
N ASP A 252 -23.41 -14.16 -12.21
CA ASP A 252 -24.37 -13.21 -11.62
C ASP A 252 -25.21 -13.84 -10.48
N GLU A 253 -25.50 -15.14 -10.60
CA GLU A 253 -26.13 -15.93 -9.54
C GLU A 253 -25.21 -16.08 -8.32
N GLN A 254 -23.92 -16.37 -8.54
CA GLN A 254 -22.93 -16.47 -7.47
C GLN A 254 -22.69 -15.12 -6.79
N LYS A 255 -22.67 -14.01 -7.53
CA LYS A 255 -22.58 -12.65 -6.97
C LYS A 255 -23.80 -12.30 -6.13
N SER A 256 -25.00 -12.65 -6.60
CA SER A 256 -26.23 -12.45 -5.84
C SER A 256 -26.23 -13.28 -4.55
N SER A 257 -25.75 -14.52 -4.61
CA SER A 257 -25.56 -15.36 -3.43
C SER A 257 -24.52 -14.76 -2.49
N LEU A 258 -23.34 -14.40 -3.00
CA LEU A 258 -22.25 -13.77 -2.25
C LEU A 258 -22.72 -12.50 -1.54
N LYS A 259 -23.51 -11.65 -2.22
CA LYS A 259 -24.09 -10.44 -1.63
C LYS A 259 -24.87 -10.76 -0.35
N ARG A 260 -25.74 -11.76 -0.40
CA ARG A 260 -26.53 -12.21 0.75
C ARG A 260 -25.65 -12.78 1.86
N LEU A 261 -24.61 -13.53 1.50
CA LEU A 261 -23.67 -14.12 2.47
C LEU A 261 -22.82 -13.06 3.17
N LEU A 262 -22.35 -12.03 2.46
CA LEU A 262 -21.52 -10.95 3.02
C LEU A 262 -22.27 -10.08 4.05
N LEU A 263 -23.60 -9.99 3.94
CA LEU A 263 -24.43 -9.30 4.91
C LEU A 263 -24.63 -10.10 6.21
N PHE A 264 -24.19 -11.36 6.26
CA PHE A 264 -24.27 -12.16 7.48
C PHE A 264 -23.17 -11.71 8.49
N PRO A 265 -23.52 -11.45 9.77
CA PRO A 265 -22.55 -11.04 10.77
C PRO A 265 -21.42 -12.06 10.95
N LEU A 266 -20.18 -11.59 10.97
CA LEU A 266 -18.98 -12.39 11.19
C LEU A 266 -18.63 -12.38 12.68
N SER A 267 -18.83 -13.51 13.37
CA SER A 267 -18.31 -13.69 14.72
C SER A 267 -16.82 -14.02 14.66
N LEU A 268 -15.98 -13.19 15.27
CA LEU A 268 -14.53 -13.36 15.27
C LEU A 268 -13.93 -12.78 16.56
N ALA A 269 -13.13 -13.58 17.27
CA ALA A 269 -12.37 -13.12 18.43
C ALA A 269 -13.18 -12.47 19.56
N GLY A 270 -14.37 -13.01 19.83
CA GLY A 270 -15.27 -12.50 20.87
C GLY A 270 -15.94 -11.16 20.51
N ARG A 271 -15.86 -10.75 19.24
CA ARG A 271 -16.56 -9.58 18.69
C ARG A 271 -17.43 -10.01 17.50
N VAL A 272 -18.49 -9.27 17.25
CA VAL A 272 -19.38 -9.45 16.09
C VAL A 272 -19.09 -8.34 15.09
N TYR A 273 -18.69 -8.74 13.88
CA TYR A 273 -18.34 -7.83 12.80
C TYR A 273 -19.43 -7.82 11.73
N GLU A 274 -19.88 -6.63 11.35
CA GLU A 274 -20.88 -6.46 10.30
C GLU A 274 -20.33 -5.64 9.14
N PHE A 275 -20.87 -5.86 7.95
CA PHE A 275 -20.45 -5.15 6.75
C PHE A 275 -20.74 -3.64 6.88
N LEU A 276 -19.72 -2.80 6.70
CA LEU A 276 -19.86 -1.34 6.79
C LEU A 276 -19.77 -0.70 5.40
N TYR A 277 -18.70 -1.01 4.66
CA TYR A 277 -18.38 -0.33 3.41
C TYR A 277 -17.50 -1.20 2.51
N ALA A 278 -17.48 -0.95 1.21
CA ALA A 278 -16.55 -1.61 0.29
C ALA A 278 -16.02 -0.61 -0.74
N LYS A 279 -14.73 -0.71 -1.05
CA LYS A 279 -14.08 0.09 -2.09
C LYS A 279 -12.89 -0.66 -2.67
N SER A 280 -12.76 -0.59 -3.99
CA SER A 280 -11.68 -1.27 -4.73
C SER A 280 -11.70 -2.78 -4.47
N ASP A 281 -10.67 -3.37 -3.89
CA ASP A 281 -10.58 -4.80 -3.57
C ASP A 281 -10.84 -5.11 -2.09
N THR A 282 -11.24 -4.09 -1.31
CA THR A 282 -11.29 -4.17 0.16
C THR A 282 -12.71 -3.94 0.67
N LEU A 283 -13.21 -4.89 1.45
CA LEU A 283 -14.44 -4.76 2.24
C LEU A 283 -14.09 -4.42 3.69
N TYR A 284 -14.72 -3.37 4.20
CA TYR A 284 -14.61 -2.89 5.56
C TYR A 284 -15.76 -3.48 6.38
N TYR A 285 -15.40 -4.27 7.38
CA TYR A 285 -16.30 -4.73 8.42
C TYR A 285 -16.03 -3.96 9.71
N PHE A 286 -17.07 -3.77 10.51
CA PHE A 286 -17.01 -3.04 11.78
C PHE A 286 -17.54 -3.88 12.94
N ALA A 287 -16.83 -3.87 14.07
CA ALA A 287 -17.23 -4.54 15.30
C ALA A 287 -18.40 -3.80 15.95
N THR A 288 -19.63 -4.30 15.74
CA THR A 288 -20.86 -3.71 16.27
C THR A 288 -21.07 -4.03 17.73
N SER A 289 -20.60 -5.19 18.20
CA SER A 289 -20.66 -5.61 19.61
C SER A 289 -19.47 -6.50 20.00
N GLY A 290 -19.25 -6.65 21.30
CA GLY A 290 -18.21 -7.51 21.88
C GLY A 290 -18.12 -7.33 23.40
N SER A 291 -17.54 -8.31 24.11
CA SER A 291 -17.43 -8.25 25.58
C SER A 291 -16.59 -7.08 26.09
N ASP A 292 -15.70 -6.53 25.25
CA ASP A 292 -14.77 -5.47 25.55
C ASP A 292 -15.13 -4.11 24.93
N LEU A 293 -16.31 -3.98 24.33
CA LEU A 293 -16.70 -2.82 23.53
C LEU A 293 -18.16 -2.40 23.77
N PRO A 294 -18.48 -1.09 23.81
CA PRO A 294 -19.86 -0.64 23.73
C PRO A 294 -20.47 -0.94 22.36
N ASP A 295 -21.76 -1.26 22.36
CA ASP A 295 -22.51 -1.57 21.14
C ASP A 295 -22.70 -0.31 20.27
N LEU A 296 -22.46 -0.46 18.98
CA LEU A 296 -22.64 0.58 17.96
C LEU A 296 -23.14 -0.04 16.66
N SER A 297 -24.24 0.46 16.11
CA SER A 297 -24.76 -0.01 14.82
C SER A 297 -24.00 0.57 13.63
N ILE A 298 -24.05 -0.09 12.48
CA ILE A 298 -23.46 0.40 11.22
C ILE A 298 -24.07 1.75 10.82
N TRP A 299 -25.36 1.94 11.09
CA TRP A 299 -26.02 3.24 10.88
C TRP A 299 -25.36 4.35 11.73
N GLN A 300 -25.11 4.11 13.02
CA GLN A 300 -24.48 5.11 13.91
C GLN A 300 -23.07 5.46 13.42
N VAL A 301 -22.32 4.45 12.95
CA VAL A 301 -20.96 4.61 12.41
C VAL A 301 -20.97 5.48 11.14
N ILE A 302 -21.91 5.29 10.23
CA ILE A 302 -22.01 6.14 9.03
C ILE A 302 -22.46 7.55 9.43
N ASN A 303 -23.49 7.65 10.27
CA ASN A 303 -24.15 8.92 10.62
C ASN A 303 -23.24 9.88 11.40
N CYS A 304 -22.26 9.38 12.16
CA CYS A 304 -21.30 10.23 12.89
C CYS A 304 -20.37 11.06 11.98
N ASN A 305 -20.24 10.69 10.70
CA ASN A 305 -19.43 11.42 9.73
C ASN A 305 -20.27 11.95 8.55
N LEU A 306 -21.28 11.21 8.11
CA LEU A 306 -22.18 11.57 7.00
C LEU A 306 -23.64 11.52 7.49
N PRO A 307 -24.13 12.61 8.12
CA PRO A 307 -25.48 12.62 8.69
C PRO A 307 -26.54 12.44 7.60
N MET A 308 -27.31 11.36 7.66
CA MET A 308 -28.32 11.05 6.63
C MET A 308 -29.44 12.09 6.59
N GLU A 309 -29.87 12.56 7.76
CA GLU A 309 -30.96 13.53 7.89
C GLU A 309 -30.70 14.84 7.14
N LEU A 310 -29.44 15.30 7.11
CA LEU A 310 -29.04 16.51 6.38
C LEU A 310 -28.85 16.30 4.89
N ASN A 311 -28.73 15.04 4.45
CA ASN A 311 -28.33 14.65 3.10
C ASN A 311 -29.39 13.79 2.38
N LYS A 312 -30.66 13.85 2.80
CA LYS A 312 -31.78 13.06 2.23
C LYS A 312 -31.92 13.19 0.71
N ASN A 313 -31.70 14.40 0.19
CA ASN A 313 -31.80 14.68 -1.25
C ASN A 313 -30.58 14.19 -2.06
N MET A 314 -29.55 13.65 -1.41
CA MET A 314 -28.38 13.10 -2.09
C MET A 314 -28.75 11.81 -2.80
N THR A 315 -28.21 11.59 -4.01
CA THR A 315 -28.35 10.30 -4.67
C THR A 315 -27.63 9.21 -3.88
N VAL A 316 -28.16 8.00 -3.92
CA VAL A 316 -27.59 6.81 -3.29
C VAL A 316 -26.12 6.60 -3.70
N THR A 317 -25.82 6.81 -4.98
CA THR A 317 -24.49 6.66 -5.57
C THR A 317 -23.48 7.67 -5.04
N LYS A 318 -23.91 8.95 -4.90
CA LYS A 318 -23.11 9.99 -4.27
C LYS A 318 -22.88 9.67 -2.80
N PHE A 319 -23.92 9.26 -2.07
CA PHE A 319 -23.83 8.88 -0.66
C PHE A 319 -22.80 7.77 -0.45
N TYR A 320 -22.87 6.68 -1.23
CA TYR A 320 -21.88 5.61 -1.25
C TYR A 320 -20.45 6.15 -1.46
N SER A 321 -20.25 7.05 -2.44
CA SER A 321 -18.94 7.64 -2.68
C SER A 321 -18.43 8.52 -1.52
N ARG A 322 -19.35 9.15 -0.77
CA ARG A 322 -19.01 10.08 0.33
C ARG A 322 -18.59 9.37 1.61
N ILE A 323 -19.06 8.14 1.86
CA ILE A 323 -18.58 7.31 2.98
C ILE A 323 -17.05 7.14 2.91
N SER A 324 -16.49 7.02 1.69
CA SER A 324 -15.05 6.84 1.50
C SER A 324 -14.19 7.98 2.05
N LEU A 325 -14.73 9.18 2.25
CA LEU A 325 -13.98 10.32 2.78
C LEU A 325 -13.47 10.03 4.20
N GLY A 326 -14.27 9.34 5.04
CA GLY A 326 -13.87 8.94 6.40
C GLY A 326 -12.76 7.87 6.43
N PHE A 327 -12.53 7.18 5.31
CA PHE A 327 -11.45 6.21 5.11
C PHE A 327 -10.22 6.79 4.40
N SER A 328 -10.16 8.10 4.19
CA SER A 328 -8.98 8.75 3.59
C SER A 328 -7.77 8.66 4.53
N ASN A 329 -6.62 8.28 3.98
CA ASN A 329 -5.35 8.36 4.69
C ASN A 329 -5.03 9.84 4.92
N THR A 330 -4.98 10.25 6.20
CA THR A 330 -4.89 11.66 6.58
C THR A 330 -4.15 11.83 7.90
N THR A 331 -3.43 12.94 8.02
CA THR A 331 -2.85 13.41 9.29
C THR A 331 -3.74 14.49 9.88
N ALA A 332 -4.23 14.29 11.11
CA ALA A 332 -4.97 15.32 11.83
C ALA A 332 -4.05 16.49 12.15
N SER A 333 -4.49 17.73 11.88
CA SER A 333 -3.71 18.95 12.11
C SER A 333 -4.47 19.89 13.06
N ILE A 334 -4.98 21.02 12.59
CA ILE A 334 -5.61 22.03 13.45
C ILE A 334 -7.10 21.73 13.64
N ILE A 335 -7.60 21.94 14.86
CA ILE A 335 -9.03 21.99 15.17
C ILE A 335 -9.43 23.47 15.16
N PHE A 336 -10.32 23.85 14.24
CA PHE A 336 -10.78 25.24 14.11
C PHE A 336 -12.01 25.52 14.96
N GLU A 337 -12.08 26.70 15.57
CA GLU A 337 -13.33 27.20 16.17
C GLU A 337 -14.40 27.46 15.09
N PRO A 338 -15.71 27.33 15.37
CA PRO A 338 -16.74 27.51 14.35
C PRO A 338 -16.66 28.89 13.67
N LYS A 339 -16.27 29.93 14.42
CA LYS A 339 -16.04 31.31 13.91
C LYS A 339 -14.80 31.45 13.01
N GLU A 340 -13.87 30.50 13.07
CA GLU A 340 -12.65 30.49 12.26
C GLU A 340 -12.86 29.79 10.92
N ILE A 341 -13.97 29.05 10.76
CA ILE A 341 -14.39 28.44 9.49
C ILE A 341 -15.27 29.44 8.74
N ARG A 342 -14.80 29.89 7.57
CA ARG A 342 -15.45 30.94 6.77
C ARG A 342 -16.00 30.36 5.48
N TYR A 343 -17.25 30.61 5.17
CA TYR A 343 -17.85 30.20 3.90
C TYR A 343 -17.73 31.30 2.87
N VAL A 344 -17.27 30.96 1.67
CA VAL A 344 -17.08 31.90 0.55
C VAL A 344 -17.62 31.32 -0.75
N GLU A 345 -18.16 32.17 -1.62
CA GLU A 345 -18.76 31.74 -2.89
C GLU A 345 -17.69 31.34 -3.92
N ASP A 346 -17.96 30.33 -4.73
CA ASP A 346 -17.11 29.99 -5.87
C ASP A 346 -17.07 31.12 -6.92
N ILE A 347 -15.93 31.25 -7.61
CA ILE A 347 -15.82 32.15 -8.75
C ILE A 347 -16.44 31.44 -9.96
N ILE A 348 -17.67 31.83 -10.31
CA ILE A 348 -18.41 31.28 -11.44
C ILE A 348 -18.46 32.32 -12.56
N ILE A 349 -18.03 31.94 -13.76
CA ILE A 349 -18.09 32.77 -14.96
C ILE A 349 -18.78 31.96 -16.06
N ASP A 350 -19.83 32.51 -16.66
CA ASP A 350 -20.66 31.85 -17.68
C ASP A 350 -21.14 30.43 -17.31
N GLY A 351 -21.38 30.19 -16.01
CA GLY A 351 -21.84 28.88 -15.50
C GLY A 351 -20.71 27.87 -15.24
N HIS A 352 -19.45 28.25 -15.43
CA HIS A 352 -18.28 27.40 -15.14
C HIS A 352 -17.56 27.88 -13.88
N CYS A 353 -17.18 26.94 -13.01
CA CYS A 353 -16.45 27.23 -11.78
C CYS A 353 -14.94 27.32 -12.04
N PHE A 354 -14.32 28.42 -11.61
CA PHE A 354 -12.89 28.69 -11.73
C PHE A 354 -12.10 28.43 -10.44
N THR A 355 -12.79 28.08 -9.36
CA THR A 355 -12.21 27.77 -8.03
C THR A 355 -12.60 26.38 -7.53
N ASP A 356 -13.02 25.48 -8.42
CA ASP A 356 -13.58 24.18 -8.05
C ASP A 356 -12.61 23.37 -7.18
N GLY A 357 -12.95 23.23 -5.89
CA GLY A 357 -12.14 22.47 -4.94
C GLY A 357 -11.03 23.27 -4.24
N CYS A 358 -10.95 24.60 -4.39
CA CYS A 358 -9.80 25.38 -3.89
C CYS A 358 -10.17 26.66 -3.14
N ALA A 359 -9.59 26.88 -1.97
CA ALA A 359 -9.87 28.04 -1.10
C ALA A 359 -8.63 28.53 -0.34
N ALA A 360 -8.75 29.68 0.33
CA ALA A 360 -7.66 30.24 1.11
C ALA A 360 -7.62 29.69 2.56
N ILE A 361 -6.44 29.68 3.14
CA ILE A 361 -6.22 29.47 4.58
C ILE A 361 -5.28 30.55 5.09
N SER A 362 -5.49 30.98 6.35
CA SER A 362 -4.61 31.94 7.00
C SER A 362 -3.15 31.46 7.05
N LEU A 363 -2.20 32.39 6.96
CA LEU A 363 -0.77 32.09 7.11
C LEU A 363 -0.45 31.46 8.47
N ALA A 364 -1.10 31.94 9.55
CA ALA A 364 -0.93 31.42 10.89
C ALA A 364 -1.31 29.93 10.98
N ALA A 365 -2.46 29.55 10.42
CA ALA A 365 -2.88 28.15 10.40
C ALA A 365 -1.99 27.29 9.48
N MET A 366 -1.62 27.78 8.30
CA MET A 366 -0.73 27.02 7.41
C MET A 366 0.65 26.76 8.04
N LYS A 367 1.19 27.74 8.77
CA LYS A 367 2.47 27.60 9.49
C LYS A 367 2.39 26.49 10.54
N GLU A 368 1.35 26.48 11.35
CA GLU A 368 1.13 25.47 12.37
C GLU A 368 0.88 24.08 11.77
N VAL A 369 0.14 23.99 10.65
CA VAL A 369 0.05 22.75 9.87
C VAL A 369 1.44 22.26 9.45
N GLY A 370 2.29 23.15 8.92
CA GLY A 370 3.66 22.83 8.57
C GLY A 370 4.48 22.31 9.75
N GLU A 371 4.37 22.95 10.92
CA GLU A 371 5.06 22.54 12.16
C GLU A 371 4.59 21.15 12.64
N ILE A 372 3.28 20.90 12.65
CA ILE A 372 2.69 19.60 13.03
C ILE A 372 3.17 18.48 12.08
N LEU A 373 3.27 18.79 10.79
CA LEU A 373 3.73 17.85 9.77
C LEU A 373 5.26 17.75 9.67
N GLY A 374 6.02 18.51 10.47
CA GLY A 374 7.48 18.51 10.42
C GLY A 374 8.06 19.08 9.11
N CYS A 375 7.30 19.93 8.42
CA CYS A 375 7.80 20.67 7.26
C CYS A 375 8.88 21.67 7.69
N GLN A 376 9.95 21.79 6.90
CA GLN A 376 11.02 22.77 7.18
C GLN A 376 10.55 24.21 6.96
N GLU A 377 9.65 24.40 6.00
CA GLU A 377 9.08 25.70 5.65
C GLU A 377 7.54 25.63 5.66
N THR A 378 6.89 26.79 5.73
CA THR A 378 5.44 26.86 5.62
C THR A 378 5.01 26.50 4.19
N PRO A 379 4.18 25.47 4.00
CA PRO A 379 3.82 25.02 2.65
C PRO A 379 2.90 26.03 1.95
N SER A 380 3.11 26.23 0.65
CA SER A 380 2.29 27.17 -0.15
C SER A 380 0.84 26.71 -0.30
N ALA A 381 0.63 25.40 -0.35
CA ALA A 381 -0.68 24.77 -0.44
C ALA A 381 -0.68 23.37 0.19
N ILE A 382 -1.86 22.92 0.62
CA ILE A 382 -2.11 21.58 1.14
C ILE A 382 -3.39 21.03 0.55
N GLN A 383 -3.44 19.74 0.26
CA GLN A 383 -4.67 19.02 0.02
C GLN A 383 -5.14 18.39 1.32
N GLY A 384 -6.42 18.58 1.68
CA GLY A 384 -6.93 18.06 2.94
C GLY A 384 -8.43 17.80 2.95
N ARG A 385 -8.94 17.52 4.13
CA ARG A 385 -10.36 17.35 4.43
C ARG A 385 -10.67 18.13 5.71
N ILE A 386 -11.84 18.74 5.78
CA ILE A 386 -12.37 19.30 7.03
C ILE A 386 -13.87 19.08 7.00
N GLY A 387 -14.36 18.25 7.92
CA GLY A 387 -15.76 17.84 7.92
C GLY A 387 -16.19 17.25 6.57
N GLY A 388 -17.21 17.84 5.93
CA GLY A 388 -17.70 17.47 4.60
C GLY A 388 -16.93 18.08 3.42
N ALA A 389 -15.96 18.97 3.68
CA ALA A 389 -15.17 19.63 2.65
C ALA A 389 -13.97 18.77 2.19
N LYS A 390 -13.76 18.70 0.87
CA LYS A 390 -12.59 18.10 0.21
C LYS A 390 -12.01 19.11 -0.79
N GLY A 391 -10.71 19.36 -0.68
CA GLY A 391 -10.03 20.22 -1.65
C GLY A 391 -8.58 20.55 -1.31
N VAL A 392 -8.11 21.61 -1.95
CA VAL A 392 -6.82 22.26 -1.69
C VAL A 392 -7.03 23.59 -0.98
N TRP A 393 -6.17 23.88 -0.01
CA TRP A 393 -6.07 25.19 0.64
C TRP A 393 -4.71 25.81 0.37
N TYR A 394 -4.70 27.07 -0.09
CA TYR A 394 -3.49 27.87 -0.32
C TYR A 394 -3.38 29.01 0.69
N ILE A 395 -2.17 29.50 0.95
CA ILE A 395 -1.95 30.65 1.83
C ILE A 395 -2.67 31.89 1.28
N ASP A 396 -3.41 32.61 2.13
CA ASP A 396 -4.04 33.90 1.79
C ASP A 396 -3.03 34.94 1.28
N PRO A 397 -3.27 35.59 0.12
CA PRO A 397 -2.30 36.49 -0.51
C PRO A 397 -2.07 37.79 0.26
N ARG A 398 -3.00 38.22 1.12
CA ARG A 398 -2.89 39.47 1.88
C ARG A 398 -1.88 39.38 3.02
N LYS A 399 -1.42 38.17 3.36
CA LYS A 399 -0.39 37.89 4.38
C LYS A 399 -0.61 38.68 5.67
N ASN A 400 -1.82 38.61 6.21
CA ASN A 400 -2.03 39.25 7.49
C ASN A 400 -1.17 38.52 8.54
N PHE A 401 -0.10 39.17 9.03
CA PHE A 401 0.79 38.59 10.05
C PHE A 401 0.13 38.52 11.44
N ILE A 402 -1.14 38.93 11.54
CA ILE A 402 -1.97 38.73 12.72
C ILE A 402 -2.09 37.23 12.99
N LYS A 403 -2.01 36.84 14.27
CA LYS A 403 -2.06 35.45 14.75
C LYS A 403 -3.43 34.77 14.56
N ASP A 404 -4.35 35.39 13.84
CA ASP A 404 -5.72 34.88 13.69
C ASP A 404 -5.72 33.68 12.75
N LYS A 405 -6.17 32.54 13.29
CA LYS A 405 -6.34 31.30 12.52
C LYS A 405 -7.71 31.31 11.88
N TRP A 406 -7.75 30.97 10.60
CA TRP A 406 -9.00 30.75 9.88
C TRP A 406 -8.76 29.93 8.61
N ILE A 407 -9.83 29.31 8.13
CA ILE A 407 -9.89 28.53 6.90
C ILE A 407 -11.16 28.89 6.13
N GLU A 408 -11.05 29.07 4.81
CA GLU A 408 -12.21 29.27 3.94
C GLU A 408 -12.69 27.95 3.35
N ILE A 409 -14.01 27.83 3.12
CA ILE A 409 -14.64 26.68 2.47
C ILE A 409 -15.59 27.20 1.39
N ARG A 410 -15.46 26.64 0.18
CA ARG A 410 -16.36 26.90 -0.96
C ARG A 410 -17.43 25.81 -1.11
N GLU A 411 -18.51 26.13 -1.84
CA GLU A 411 -19.57 25.17 -2.14
C GLU A 411 -19.03 23.97 -2.92
N SER A 412 -18.16 24.21 -3.91
CA SER A 412 -17.48 23.17 -4.69
C SER A 412 -16.67 22.19 -3.82
N GLN A 413 -16.14 22.63 -2.68
CA GLN A 413 -15.42 21.77 -1.74
C GLN A 413 -16.37 20.93 -0.88
N MET A 414 -17.58 21.41 -0.57
CA MET A 414 -18.54 20.74 0.29
C MET A 414 -19.21 19.55 -0.39
N LYS A 415 -18.76 18.35 -0.06
CA LYS A 415 -19.24 17.11 -0.70
C LYS A 415 -20.49 16.53 -0.04
N TYR A 416 -20.78 16.91 1.20
CA TYR A 416 -21.99 16.58 1.95
C TYR A 416 -22.20 17.56 3.13
N LYS A 417 -23.43 17.69 3.61
CA LYS A 417 -23.79 18.57 4.73
C LYS A 417 -23.54 17.91 6.09
N HIS A 418 -23.18 18.72 7.08
CA HIS A 418 -22.93 18.32 8.46
C HIS A 418 -23.20 19.48 9.42
N HIS A 419 -23.35 19.18 10.71
CA HIS A 419 -23.37 20.19 11.78
C HIS A 419 -21.93 20.52 12.19
N LEU A 420 -21.58 21.81 12.28
CA LEU A 420 -20.27 22.29 12.76
C LEU A 420 -20.44 22.96 14.13
N ASP A 421 -21.00 22.21 15.07
CA ASP A 421 -21.16 22.66 16.44
C ASP A 421 -19.90 22.32 17.26
N HIS A 422 -19.78 22.92 18.45
CA HIS A 422 -18.65 22.66 19.36
C HIS A 422 -18.59 21.20 19.87
N GLU A 423 -19.64 20.40 19.66
CA GLU A 423 -19.72 19.01 20.11
C GLU A 423 -18.88 18.04 19.25
N PHE A 424 -18.52 18.40 18.01
CA PHE A 424 -17.91 17.47 17.05
C PHE A 424 -16.56 17.96 16.51
N ASP A 425 -15.53 17.91 17.35
CA ASP A 425 -14.17 18.35 17.01
C ASP A 425 -13.61 17.68 15.74
N HIS A 426 -13.93 16.40 15.50
CA HIS A 426 -13.46 15.67 14.31
C HIS A 426 -13.96 16.26 12.99
N LEU A 427 -15.11 16.94 12.99
CA LEU A 427 -15.65 17.63 11.81
C LEU A 427 -15.01 19.01 11.60
N ARG A 428 -14.44 19.61 12.66
CA ARG A 428 -13.70 20.89 12.62
C ARG A 428 -12.19 20.71 12.49
N THR A 429 -11.71 19.47 12.54
CA THR A 429 -10.31 19.14 12.38
C THR A 429 -9.93 19.15 10.90
N LEU A 430 -8.93 19.94 10.55
CA LEU A 430 -8.27 19.88 9.26
C LEU A 430 -7.38 18.64 9.21
N GLU A 431 -7.65 17.78 8.26
CA GLU A 431 -7.00 16.51 8.03
C GLU A 431 -6.22 16.58 6.73
N VAL A 432 -4.90 16.65 6.81
CA VAL A 432 -4.04 16.83 5.64
C VAL A 432 -3.81 15.50 4.96
N CYS A 433 -4.08 15.45 3.66
CA CYS A 433 -3.69 14.36 2.76
C CYS A 433 -2.28 14.63 2.26
N HIS A 434 -2.13 15.64 1.40
CA HIS A 434 -0.89 15.94 0.69
C HIS A 434 -0.41 17.36 0.97
N VAL A 435 0.90 17.56 1.01
CA VAL A 435 1.54 18.88 1.11
C VAL A 435 2.23 19.23 -0.20
N ALA A 436 2.07 20.47 -0.67
CA ALA A 436 2.87 20.99 -1.77
C ALA A 436 4.33 21.10 -1.32
N SER A 437 5.17 20.20 -1.81
CA SER A 437 6.58 20.03 -1.43
C SER A 437 7.48 20.20 -2.65
N SER A 438 8.77 20.41 -2.41
CA SER A 438 9.80 20.58 -3.45
C SER A 438 9.77 19.42 -4.45
N PRO A 439 9.60 19.68 -5.76
CA PRO A 439 9.49 18.64 -6.77
C PRO A 439 10.90 18.20 -7.19
N ILE A 440 11.53 17.38 -6.35
CA ILE A 440 12.94 16.95 -6.50
C ILE A 440 13.16 16.13 -7.79
N THR A 441 12.15 15.38 -8.23
CA THR A 441 12.23 14.52 -9.42
C THR A 441 11.69 15.21 -10.67
N PRO A 442 12.33 15.03 -11.84
CA PRO A 442 11.77 15.47 -13.11
C PRO A 442 10.41 14.82 -13.39
N GLY A 443 9.57 15.50 -14.17
CA GLY A 443 8.38 14.90 -14.75
C GLY A 443 8.73 13.82 -15.78
N THR A 444 7.80 12.88 -16.00
CA THR A 444 8.01 11.76 -16.92
C THR A 444 7.01 11.80 -18.07
N LEU A 445 7.49 11.65 -19.30
CA LEU A 445 6.61 11.28 -20.41
C LEU A 445 6.17 9.84 -20.25
N ASN A 446 4.92 9.56 -20.64
CA ASN A 446 4.36 8.22 -20.70
C ASN A 446 3.74 8.00 -22.10
N SER A 447 3.26 6.78 -22.37
CA SER A 447 2.66 6.45 -23.68
C SER A 447 1.47 7.34 -24.07
N GLN A 448 0.67 7.79 -23.10
CA GLN A 448 -0.47 8.69 -23.35
C GLN A 448 0.02 10.08 -23.78
N PHE A 449 0.93 10.69 -23.01
CA PHE A 449 1.51 12.00 -23.33
C PHE A 449 2.25 12.00 -24.67
N ILE A 450 3.06 10.96 -24.95
CA ILE A 450 3.81 10.86 -26.22
C ILE A 450 2.87 10.87 -27.41
N ARG A 451 1.75 10.12 -27.35
CA ARG A 451 0.77 10.05 -28.43
C ARG A 451 0.07 11.39 -28.67
N VAL A 452 -0.32 12.11 -27.61
CA VAL A 452 -0.94 13.44 -27.74
C VAL A 452 0.08 14.47 -28.24
N LEU A 453 1.32 14.45 -27.73
CA LEU A 453 2.40 15.35 -28.18
C LEU A 453 2.76 15.13 -29.66
N TYR A 454 2.84 13.87 -30.09
CA TYR A 454 3.09 13.50 -31.48
C TYR A 454 1.98 14.04 -32.39
N HIS A 455 0.72 13.86 -32.00
CA HIS A 455 -0.42 14.44 -32.73
C HIS A 455 -0.37 15.97 -32.80
N GLY A 456 0.05 16.62 -31.71
CA GLY A 456 0.26 18.07 -31.68
C GLY A 456 1.46 18.57 -32.48
N GLY A 457 2.19 17.70 -33.18
CA GLY A 457 3.25 18.06 -34.13
C GLY A 457 4.68 17.86 -33.64
N VAL A 458 4.89 17.26 -32.45
CA VAL A 458 6.24 16.93 -31.95
C VAL A 458 6.83 15.77 -32.77
N PRO A 459 7.99 15.95 -33.43
CA PRO A 459 8.58 14.89 -34.26
C PRO A 459 9.01 13.65 -33.45
N VAL A 460 8.95 12.48 -34.08
CA VAL A 460 9.41 11.19 -33.52
C VAL A 460 10.86 11.27 -33.03
N GLU A 461 11.71 12.00 -33.77
CA GLU A 461 13.13 12.18 -33.49
C GLU A 461 13.37 12.83 -32.14
N VAL A 462 12.47 13.72 -31.70
CA VAL A 462 12.56 14.35 -30.38
C VAL A 462 12.39 13.30 -29.29
N PHE A 463 11.37 12.43 -29.38
CA PHE A 463 11.17 11.37 -28.39
C PHE A 463 12.31 10.36 -28.38
N LEU A 464 12.82 9.97 -29.55
CA LEU A 464 13.98 9.08 -29.66
C LEU A 464 15.23 9.69 -29.01
N THR A 465 15.46 10.99 -29.22
CA THR A 465 16.58 11.72 -28.62
C THR A 465 16.42 11.77 -27.10
N LYS A 466 15.25 12.18 -26.58
CA LYS A 466 14.99 12.22 -25.12
C LYS A 466 15.14 10.84 -24.47
N MET A 467 14.70 9.79 -25.15
CA MET A 467 14.86 8.41 -24.69
C MET A 467 16.34 8.01 -24.63
N LYS A 468 17.12 8.26 -25.69
CA LYS A 468 18.56 8.00 -25.72
C LYS A 468 19.30 8.78 -24.64
N ASP A 469 19.06 10.09 -24.55
CA ASP A 469 19.66 10.94 -23.52
C ASP A 469 19.35 10.43 -22.10
N TYR A 470 18.13 9.91 -21.89
CA TYR A 470 17.75 9.33 -20.60
C TYR A 470 18.50 8.02 -20.32
N VAL A 471 18.58 7.12 -21.30
CA VAL A 471 19.32 5.85 -21.19
C VAL A 471 20.82 6.11 -20.96
N ASP A 472 21.41 7.02 -21.73
CA ASP A 472 22.82 7.35 -21.65
C ASP A 472 23.20 7.95 -20.31
N ARG A 473 22.36 8.85 -19.76
CA ARG A 473 22.54 9.38 -18.39
C ARG A 473 22.53 8.31 -17.31
N ILE A 474 21.69 7.28 -17.45
CA ILE A 474 21.63 6.19 -16.48
C ILE A 474 22.88 5.29 -16.61
N LYS A 475 23.34 5.06 -17.84
CA LYS A 475 24.47 4.19 -18.15
C LYS A 475 25.83 4.82 -17.83
N SER A 476 26.01 6.11 -18.10
CA SER A 476 27.31 6.81 -17.99
C SER A 476 27.94 6.71 -16.60
N ASP A 477 27.09 6.72 -15.58
CA ASP A 477 27.51 6.80 -14.18
C ASP A 477 27.85 5.43 -13.58
N VAL A 478 27.57 4.33 -14.30
CA VAL A 478 27.77 2.95 -13.82
C VAL A 478 28.69 2.12 -14.72
N ILE A 479 28.66 2.34 -16.04
CA ILE A 479 29.50 1.58 -16.98
C ILE A 479 30.94 2.08 -16.88
N GLY A 480 31.88 1.16 -16.64
CA GLY A 480 33.31 1.45 -16.51
C GLY A 480 33.70 2.15 -15.21
N CYS A 481 32.75 2.43 -14.32
CA CYS A 481 33.02 3.09 -13.04
C CYS A 481 33.42 2.06 -11.97
N ASP A 482 34.58 2.28 -11.35
CA ASP A 482 35.05 1.47 -10.21
C ASP A 482 35.08 2.25 -8.89
N ASP A 483 34.81 3.56 -8.92
CA ASP A 483 34.78 4.42 -7.72
C ASP A 483 33.55 4.13 -6.86
N PRO A 484 33.73 3.65 -5.60
CA PRO A 484 32.61 3.27 -4.77
C PRO A 484 31.65 4.41 -4.47
N ARG A 485 32.17 5.63 -4.36
CA ARG A 485 31.43 6.83 -3.97
C ARG A 485 30.40 7.21 -5.03
N THR A 486 30.83 7.30 -6.29
CA THR A 486 29.97 7.55 -7.46
C THR A 486 28.90 6.47 -7.58
N LEU A 487 29.29 5.20 -7.45
CA LEU A 487 28.37 4.07 -7.53
C LEU A 487 27.32 4.07 -6.40
N ILE A 488 27.70 4.42 -5.16
CA ILE A 488 26.77 4.53 -4.04
C ILE A 488 25.75 5.65 -4.31
N SER A 489 26.19 6.81 -4.83
CA SER A 489 25.27 7.88 -5.25
C SER A 489 24.34 7.42 -6.38
N TRP A 490 24.87 6.75 -7.39
CA TRP A 490 24.11 6.26 -8.53
C TRP A 490 23.04 5.24 -8.13
N VAL A 491 23.39 4.25 -7.29
CA VAL A 491 22.43 3.27 -6.77
C VAL A 491 21.33 3.97 -5.97
N THR A 492 21.69 4.98 -5.19
CA THR A 492 20.75 5.75 -4.39
C THR A 492 19.78 6.56 -5.24
N ASP A 493 20.26 7.20 -6.29
CA ASP A 493 19.45 8.05 -7.18
C ASP A 493 18.57 7.22 -8.13
N ASN A 494 19.01 6.00 -8.49
CA ASN A 494 18.30 5.11 -9.42
C ASN A 494 17.49 4.02 -8.72
N SER A 495 17.34 4.09 -7.39
CA SER A 495 16.49 3.18 -6.62
C SER A 495 15.61 3.95 -5.63
N CYS A 496 14.57 3.31 -5.10
CA CYS A 496 13.71 3.87 -4.06
C CYS A 496 14.26 3.63 -2.64
N ILE A 497 15.56 3.37 -2.50
CA ILE A 497 16.17 2.88 -1.26
C ILE A 497 16.05 3.86 -0.10
N MET A 498 16.37 5.14 -0.29
CA MET A 498 16.29 6.14 0.77
C MET A 498 14.85 6.33 1.22
N LYS A 499 13.91 6.33 0.28
CA LYS A 499 12.48 6.40 0.57
C LYS A 499 12.05 5.21 1.43
N LYS A 500 12.43 3.98 1.06
CA LYS A 500 12.15 2.78 1.85
C LYS A 500 12.76 2.83 3.25
N ARG A 501 14.01 3.30 3.39
CA ARG A 501 14.66 3.48 4.70
C ARG A 501 13.97 4.52 5.57
N LEU A 502 13.57 5.66 4.99
CA LEU A 502 12.80 6.70 5.68
C LEU A 502 11.43 6.18 6.13
N GLU A 503 10.74 5.42 5.28
CA GLU A 503 9.46 4.78 5.60
C GLU A 503 9.60 3.82 6.80
N VAL A 504 10.69 3.03 6.85
CA VAL A 504 10.98 2.11 7.96
C VAL A 504 11.42 2.86 9.22
N SER A 505 12.32 3.83 9.10
CA SER A 505 12.93 4.55 10.24
C SER A 505 11.96 5.51 10.92
N ASN A 506 11.10 6.18 10.17
CA ASN A 506 10.23 7.19 10.73
C ASN A 506 8.89 6.61 11.18
N GLY A 507 8.46 5.44 10.69
CA GLY A 507 7.05 5.02 10.82
C GLY A 507 6.05 6.07 10.29
N TYR A 508 6.56 7.10 9.61
CA TYR A 508 5.89 8.33 9.27
C TYR A 508 6.33 8.66 7.85
N PHE A 509 5.35 9.04 7.03
CA PHE A 509 5.45 9.33 5.59
C PHE A 509 5.32 8.14 4.63
N LYS A 510 4.15 7.50 4.66
CA LYS A 510 3.59 6.87 3.46
C LYS A 510 3.06 7.97 2.53
N GLU A 511 3.94 8.64 1.80
CA GLU A 511 3.52 9.42 0.63
C GLU A 511 4.66 9.67 -0.36
N VAL A 512 4.77 8.82 -1.40
CA VAL A 512 5.06 9.16 -2.81
C VAL A 512 4.65 7.92 -3.63
N PHE A 513 3.46 7.97 -4.23
CA PHE A 513 3.06 7.35 -5.50
C PHE A 513 3.53 5.93 -5.83
N SER A 514 2.79 4.92 -5.34
CA SER A 514 2.43 3.76 -6.15
C SER A 514 1.22 3.05 -5.53
N ASP A 515 0.17 2.83 -6.33
CA ASP A 515 -0.86 1.80 -6.10
C ASP A 515 -0.31 0.37 -6.29
N ASP A 516 1.00 0.24 -6.51
CA ASP A 516 1.67 -1.05 -6.56
C ASP A 516 1.78 -1.58 -5.13
N ASP A 517 0.93 -2.57 -4.85
CA ASP A 517 0.75 -3.38 -3.64
C ASP A 517 2.01 -4.24 -3.33
N ASP A 518 3.21 -3.64 -3.34
CA ASP A 518 4.45 -4.33 -3.02
C ASP A 518 4.66 -4.34 -1.51
N PHE A 519 4.02 -5.33 -0.87
CA PHE A 519 4.20 -5.64 0.55
C PHE A 519 5.68 -5.86 0.87
N MET A 520 6.27 -4.93 1.61
CA MET A 520 7.55 -5.14 2.31
C MET A 520 7.33 -6.13 3.47
N PHE A 521 7.30 -7.42 3.15
CA PHE A 521 7.82 -8.42 4.07
C PHE A 521 9.33 -8.34 3.99
N GLY A 522 9.97 -7.69 4.98
CA GLY A 522 11.38 -7.95 5.24
C GLY A 522 11.52 -9.44 5.50
N SER A 523 12.31 -10.12 4.68
CA SER A 523 12.58 -11.53 4.84
C SER A 523 13.41 -11.71 6.11
N ASP A 524 12.77 -12.16 7.17
CA ASP A 524 13.41 -12.58 8.43
C ASP A 524 14.54 -13.62 8.24
N VAL A 525 14.73 -14.21 7.04
CA VAL A 525 15.83 -15.16 6.72
C VAL A 525 17.20 -14.52 6.95
N TYR A 526 17.38 -13.30 6.45
CA TYR A 526 18.73 -12.80 6.19
C TYR A 526 19.30 -11.91 7.29
N SER A 527 18.57 -11.73 8.39
CA SER A 527 19.09 -11.04 9.58
C SER A 527 20.34 -11.74 10.13
N MET A 528 20.40 -13.07 10.06
CA MET A 528 21.51 -13.86 10.60
C MET A 528 22.77 -13.84 9.72
N SER A 529 22.62 -13.80 8.39
CA SER A 529 23.76 -13.62 7.46
C SER A 529 24.10 -12.14 7.21
N GLY A 530 23.17 -11.25 7.59
CA GLY A 530 23.15 -9.83 7.28
C GLY A 530 23.01 -9.52 5.78
N PHE A 531 22.45 -10.43 4.99
CA PHE A 531 22.25 -10.28 3.54
C PHE A 531 21.01 -9.43 3.22
N PRO A 532 21.12 -8.26 2.58
CA PRO A 532 19.93 -7.45 2.33
C PRO A 532 19.02 -8.05 1.24
N ASP A 533 17.70 -7.93 1.36
CA ASP A 533 16.75 -8.41 0.31
C ASP A 533 16.87 -7.62 -0.99
N SER A 534 17.09 -6.30 -0.88
CA SER A 534 17.16 -5.40 -2.03
C SER A 534 18.54 -5.48 -2.69
N PRO A 535 18.63 -5.70 -4.03
CA PRO A 535 19.90 -5.59 -4.76
C PRO A 535 20.60 -4.24 -4.58
N SER A 536 19.83 -3.16 -4.41
CA SER A 536 20.38 -1.82 -4.13
C SER A 536 21.06 -1.75 -2.76
N GLU A 537 20.45 -2.37 -1.74
CA GLU A 537 21.04 -2.43 -0.39
C GLU A 537 22.33 -3.28 -0.38
N GLN A 538 22.31 -4.42 -1.09
CA GLN A 538 23.48 -5.27 -1.30
C GLN A 538 24.64 -4.46 -1.91
N CYS A 539 24.38 -3.68 -2.97
CA CYS A 539 25.40 -2.85 -3.60
C CYS A 539 25.98 -1.80 -2.63
N ILE A 540 25.12 -1.04 -1.93
CA ILE A 540 25.58 0.02 -1.02
C ILE A 540 26.45 -0.54 0.10
N GLN A 541 26.04 -1.63 0.76
CA GLN A 541 26.83 -2.23 1.85
C GLN A 541 28.18 -2.74 1.36
N MET A 542 28.24 -3.40 0.20
CA MET A 542 29.50 -3.89 -0.37
C MET A 542 30.45 -2.73 -0.75
N LEU A 543 29.91 -1.69 -1.38
CA LEU A 543 30.69 -0.51 -1.76
C LEU A 543 31.22 0.25 -0.52
N GLN A 544 30.41 0.36 0.54
CA GLN A 544 30.82 0.96 1.81
C GLN A 544 31.87 0.12 2.55
N ALA A 545 31.81 -1.21 2.44
CA ALA A 545 32.83 -2.11 2.95
C ALA A 545 34.15 -2.04 2.17
N GLY A 546 34.15 -1.41 0.99
CA GLY A 546 35.33 -1.23 0.15
C GLY A 546 35.52 -2.28 -0.95
N PHE A 547 34.46 -3.01 -1.32
CA PHE A 547 34.47 -3.78 -2.57
C PHE A 547 34.26 -2.87 -3.77
N THR A 548 34.90 -3.20 -4.89
CA THR A 548 34.70 -2.52 -6.17
C THR A 548 34.21 -3.52 -7.22
N PRO A 549 33.45 -3.09 -8.24
CA PRO A 549 32.92 -4.02 -9.24
C PRO A 549 34.01 -4.68 -10.09
N SER A 550 35.21 -4.08 -10.23
CA SER A 550 36.34 -4.69 -10.95
C SER A 550 36.95 -5.90 -10.21
N THR A 551 36.91 -5.90 -8.88
CA THR A 551 37.44 -7.00 -8.04
C THR A 551 36.36 -7.95 -7.56
N CYS A 552 35.08 -7.56 -7.62
CA CYS A 552 33.97 -8.36 -7.13
C CYS A 552 32.91 -8.62 -8.22
N PRO A 553 32.95 -9.81 -8.87
CA PRO A 553 31.98 -10.20 -9.91
C PRO A 553 30.52 -10.14 -9.44
N PHE A 554 30.29 -10.49 -8.17
CA PHE A 554 28.96 -10.45 -7.57
C PHE A 554 28.40 -9.02 -7.52
N LEU A 555 29.22 -8.04 -7.11
CA LEU A 555 28.82 -6.63 -7.09
C LEU A 555 28.50 -6.12 -8.50
N ALA A 556 29.34 -6.43 -9.48
CA ALA A 556 29.09 -6.08 -10.89
C ALA A 556 27.76 -6.66 -11.40
N LYS A 557 27.44 -7.91 -11.05
CA LYS A 557 26.16 -8.56 -11.37
C LYS A 557 24.97 -7.87 -10.70
N LYS A 558 25.11 -7.43 -9.44
CA LYS A 558 24.04 -6.72 -8.72
C LYS A 558 23.83 -5.30 -9.25
N LEU A 559 24.88 -4.57 -9.58
CA LEU A 559 24.79 -3.27 -10.27
C LEU A 559 24.08 -3.41 -11.63
N LYS A 560 24.42 -4.43 -12.41
CA LYS A 560 23.68 -4.77 -13.64
C LYS A 560 22.19 -5.03 -13.34
N SER A 561 21.87 -5.76 -12.28
CA SER A 561 20.47 -6.00 -11.89
C SER A 561 19.72 -4.71 -11.54
N VAL A 562 20.36 -3.77 -10.85
CA VAL A 562 19.79 -2.44 -10.55
C VAL A 562 19.57 -1.65 -11.85
N LEU A 563 20.55 -1.63 -12.74
CA LEU A 563 20.47 -0.99 -14.05
C LEU A 563 19.32 -1.58 -14.89
N THR A 564 19.25 -2.90 -15.02
CA THR A 564 18.17 -3.59 -15.74
C THR A 564 16.80 -3.28 -15.15
N SER A 565 16.69 -3.24 -13.81
CA SER A 565 15.43 -2.90 -13.13
C SER A 565 14.99 -1.46 -13.42
N LYS A 566 15.92 -0.50 -13.37
CA LYS A 566 15.64 0.91 -13.69
C LYS A 566 15.23 1.09 -15.16
N LEU A 567 15.89 0.39 -16.09
CA LEU A 567 15.55 0.45 -17.51
C LEU A 567 14.26 -0.32 -17.87
N LYS A 568 13.83 -1.29 -17.05
CA LYS A 568 12.59 -2.05 -17.27
C LYS A 568 11.34 -1.14 -17.30
N SER A 569 11.35 -0.01 -16.59
CA SER A 569 10.22 0.93 -16.63
C SER A 569 10.03 1.56 -18.01
N LEU A 570 11.08 1.66 -18.83
CA LEU A 570 10.98 2.16 -20.21
C LEU A 570 10.19 1.20 -21.10
N SER A 571 10.43 -0.12 -20.98
CA SER A 571 9.75 -1.11 -21.83
C SER A 571 8.36 -1.50 -21.35
N THR A 572 8.04 -1.25 -20.07
CA THR A 572 6.74 -1.61 -19.47
C THR A 572 5.79 -0.43 -19.34
N LYS A 573 6.29 0.74 -18.90
CA LYS A 573 5.48 1.93 -18.62
C LYS A 573 5.80 3.11 -19.56
N TYR A 574 6.80 2.98 -20.45
CA TYR A 574 7.28 4.05 -21.35
C TYR A 574 7.62 5.35 -20.61
N ARG A 575 8.12 5.24 -19.38
CA ARG A 575 8.46 6.39 -18.53
C ARG A 575 9.83 6.96 -18.90
N ILE A 576 9.85 8.16 -19.50
CA ILE A 576 11.06 8.88 -19.88
C ILE A 576 11.14 10.18 -19.09
N ASP A 577 12.17 10.34 -18.26
CA ASP A 577 12.36 11.53 -17.43
C ASP A 577 12.81 12.72 -18.28
N ILE A 578 12.07 13.84 -18.20
CA ILE A 578 12.37 15.08 -18.92
C ILE A 578 12.91 16.12 -17.91
N PRO A 579 14.23 16.44 -17.95
CA PRO A 579 14.86 17.31 -16.95
C PRO A 579 14.21 18.68 -16.77
N LEU A 580 13.73 19.30 -17.85
CA LEU A 580 13.04 20.60 -17.87
C LEU A 580 11.51 20.42 -17.72
N SER A 581 11.10 19.62 -16.73
CA SER A 581 9.68 19.42 -16.39
C SER A 581 9.46 19.03 -14.93
N ARG A 582 8.34 19.39 -14.33
CA ARG A 582 7.96 18.98 -12.97
C ARG A 582 6.47 18.64 -12.89
N VAL A 583 6.09 17.82 -11.91
CA VAL A 583 4.68 17.53 -11.62
C VAL A 583 4.27 18.31 -10.37
N LEU A 584 3.36 19.26 -10.52
CA LEU A 584 3.01 20.25 -9.50
C LEU A 584 1.51 20.15 -9.16
N MET A 585 1.15 20.44 -7.90
CA MET A 585 -0.25 20.64 -7.53
C MET A 585 -0.77 21.92 -8.18
N CYS A 586 -1.97 21.90 -8.77
CA CYS A 586 -2.60 23.12 -9.29
C CYS A 586 -3.39 23.86 -8.21
N ILE A 587 -3.38 25.19 -8.29
CA ILE A 587 -4.24 26.07 -7.50
C ILE A 587 -4.87 27.14 -8.39
N ALA A 588 -6.04 27.63 -8.00
CA ALA A 588 -6.68 28.78 -8.61
C ALA A 588 -5.98 30.08 -8.15
N ASP A 589 -5.79 31.05 -9.05
CA ASP A 589 -5.11 32.33 -8.77
C ASP A 589 -5.73 33.07 -7.56
N PRO A 590 -5.00 33.14 -6.42
CA PRO A 590 -5.49 33.81 -5.22
C PRO A 590 -5.64 35.32 -5.38
N THR A 591 -4.91 35.90 -6.34
CA THR A 591 -4.77 37.36 -6.53
C THR A 591 -5.60 37.89 -7.68
N LYS A 592 -6.09 37.00 -8.57
CA LYS A 592 -6.84 37.32 -9.80
C LYS A 592 -6.07 38.22 -10.77
N THR A 593 -4.74 38.14 -10.76
CA THR A 593 -3.84 38.99 -11.55
C THR A 593 -3.35 38.33 -12.83
N LEU A 594 -3.49 37.01 -12.99
CA LEU A 594 -3.13 36.31 -14.22
C LEU A 594 -4.15 36.54 -15.34
N ASN A 595 -3.66 36.77 -16.55
CA ASN A 595 -4.51 36.84 -17.74
C ASN A 595 -4.83 35.44 -18.28
N PRO A 596 -5.90 35.30 -19.07
CA PRO A 596 -6.18 34.05 -19.78
C PRO A 596 -5.01 33.60 -20.65
N GLY A 597 -4.66 32.31 -20.58
CA GLY A 597 -3.50 31.73 -21.29
C GLY A 597 -2.15 31.93 -20.59
N GLU A 598 -2.12 32.64 -19.46
CA GLU A 598 -0.95 32.78 -18.60
C GLU A 598 -1.05 31.86 -17.39
N VAL A 599 0.09 31.35 -16.93
CA VAL A 599 0.21 30.61 -15.67
C VAL A 599 1.41 31.11 -14.88
N PHE A 600 1.41 30.85 -13.58
CA PHE A 600 2.57 31.14 -12.73
C PHE A 600 3.16 29.85 -12.17
N ILE A 601 4.48 29.69 -12.35
CA ILE A 601 5.26 28.57 -11.82
C ILE A 601 6.53 29.13 -11.20
N GLN A 602 6.73 28.84 -9.92
CA GLN A 602 7.96 29.16 -9.21
C GLN A 602 8.42 27.92 -8.44
N LEU A 603 9.68 27.56 -8.65
CA LEU A 603 10.32 26.40 -8.08
C LEU A 603 11.39 26.84 -7.10
N ASP A 604 11.49 26.13 -5.97
CA ASP A 604 12.57 26.34 -5.02
C ASP A 604 13.91 25.78 -5.52
N SER A 605 14.96 25.92 -4.69
CA SER A 605 16.29 25.43 -5.01
C SER A 605 16.40 23.90 -5.03
N ASP A 606 15.51 23.21 -4.34
CA ASP A 606 15.52 21.76 -4.17
C ASP A 606 14.84 21.05 -5.35
N ALA A 607 13.98 21.76 -6.09
CA ALA A 607 13.41 21.31 -7.35
C ALA A 607 14.49 20.95 -8.38
N GLY A 608 15.70 21.49 -8.27
CA GLY A 608 16.83 21.20 -9.14
C GLY A 608 17.36 22.44 -9.84
N ARG A 609 18.20 22.22 -10.85
CA ARG A 609 18.90 23.28 -11.58
C ARG A 609 18.83 23.05 -13.07
N ASP A 610 18.84 24.14 -13.82
CA ASP A 610 19.10 24.07 -15.24
C ASP A 610 20.57 23.73 -15.46
N LYS A 611 20.83 22.66 -16.22
CA LYS A 611 22.20 22.20 -16.50
C LYS A 611 22.98 23.17 -17.37
N SER A 612 22.29 23.94 -18.21
CA SER A 612 22.95 24.86 -19.14
C SER A 612 23.50 26.09 -18.43
N THR A 613 22.77 26.62 -17.44
CA THR A 613 23.15 27.81 -16.66
C THR A 613 23.77 27.46 -15.31
N GLY A 614 23.52 26.26 -14.78
CA GLY A 614 23.92 25.85 -13.43
C GLY A 614 23.11 26.50 -12.30
N LEU A 615 22.10 27.32 -12.63
CA LEU A 615 21.28 28.07 -11.68
C LEU A 615 20.03 27.26 -11.27
N PRO A 616 19.46 27.52 -10.07
CA PRO A 616 18.12 27.04 -9.72
C PRO A 616 17.08 27.50 -10.75
N PHE A 617 16.04 26.70 -10.96
CA PHE A 617 14.99 27.05 -11.93
C PHE A 617 14.28 28.37 -11.58
N GLY A 618 13.94 28.58 -10.30
CA GLY A 618 13.28 29.81 -9.86
C GLY A 618 11.92 30.02 -10.54
N ILE A 619 11.66 31.24 -11.01
CA ILE A 619 10.44 31.60 -11.74
C ILE A 619 10.60 31.18 -13.20
N ILE A 620 9.62 30.46 -13.74
CA ILE A 620 9.59 30.07 -15.15
C ILE A 620 8.92 31.17 -15.97
N GLU A 621 9.59 31.66 -17.02
CA GLU A 621 9.10 32.73 -17.92
C GLU A 621 8.96 32.25 -19.38
N ASP A 622 8.99 30.94 -19.60
CA ASP A 622 8.92 30.30 -20.91
C ASP A 622 7.50 29.84 -21.27
N GLU A 623 7.32 29.38 -22.51
CA GLU A 623 6.14 28.60 -22.86
C GLU A 623 6.21 27.19 -22.22
N VAL A 624 5.08 26.73 -21.71
CA VAL A 624 4.98 25.49 -20.94
C VAL A 624 3.84 24.64 -21.47
N ILE A 625 4.09 23.35 -21.63
CA ILE A 625 3.04 22.35 -21.85
C ILE A 625 2.55 21.85 -20.50
N LEU A 626 1.24 21.91 -20.30
CA LEU A 626 0.54 21.39 -19.15
C LEU A 626 -0.24 20.14 -19.56
N ALA A 627 -0.17 19.10 -18.71
CA ALA A 627 -0.89 17.86 -18.92
C ALA A 627 -1.32 17.25 -17.59
N ARG A 628 -2.46 16.54 -17.59
CA ARG A 628 -2.95 15.77 -16.44
C ARG A 628 -3.17 14.33 -16.86
N ASN A 629 -2.73 13.39 -16.03
CA ASN A 629 -2.99 11.97 -16.30
C ASN A 629 -4.38 11.58 -15.79
N PRO A 630 -5.14 10.76 -16.55
CA PRO A 630 -4.84 10.27 -17.90
C PRO A 630 -5.07 11.34 -18.99
N SER A 631 -4.31 11.30 -20.09
CA SER A 631 -4.57 12.18 -21.26
C SER A 631 -4.87 11.33 -22.50
N CYS A 632 -6.11 11.38 -22.97
CA CYS A 632 -6.58 10.53 -24.05
C CYS A 632 -7.11 11.32 -25.26
N LEU A 633 -7.46 12.58 -25.09
CA LEU A 633 -7.92 13.46 -26.16
C LEU A 633 -6.77 14.33 -26.69
N PRO A 634 -6.83 14.74 -27.97
CA PRO A 634 -5.91 15.72 -28.54
C PRO A 634 -5.79 17.03 -27.74
N SER A 635 -6.88 17.46 -27.11
CA SER A 635 -6.99 18.71 -26.35
C SER A 635 -6.54 18.61 -24.88
N ASP A 636 -6.24 17.40 -24.37
CA ASP A 636 -5.90 17.20 -22.96
C ASP A 636 -4.53 17.78 -22.57
N LEU A 637 -3.71 18.11 -23.56
CA LEU A 637 -2.45 18.83 -23.39
C LEU A 637 -2.62 20.25 -23.92
N VAL A 638 -2.06 21.21 -23.19
CA VAL A 638 -2.17 22.62 -23.55
C VAL A 638 -0.84 23.34 -23.36
N ARG A 639 -0.43 24.06 -24.40
CA ARG A 639 0.67 25.03 -24.37
C ARG A 639 0.13 26.37 -23.92
N VAL A 640 0.72 26.89 -22.85
CA VAL A 640 0.42 28.18 -22.23
C VAL A 640 1.71 28.96 -22.00
N LYS A 641 1.60 30.22 -21.60
CA LYS A 641 2.76 31.06 -21.26
C LYS A 641 2.94 31.10 -19.75
N ALA A 642 4.09 30.66 -19.24
CA ALA A 642 4.45 30.97 -17.85
C ALA A 642 4.96 32.40 -17.77
N VAL A 643 4.46 33.18 -16.81
CA VAL A 643 4.79 34.60 -16.68
C VAL A 643 5.29 34.93 -15.29
N LYS A 644 6.19 35.90 -15.21
CA LYS A 644 6.59 36.48 -13.93
C LYS A 644 5.48 37.36 -13.37
N ASN A 645 5.06 37.07 -12.15
CA ASN A 645 4.04 37.85 -11.45
C ASN A 645 4.47 38.13 -10.00
N MET A 646 4.67 39.42 -9.67
CA MET A 646 5.16 39.84 -8.35
C MET A 646 4.17 39.58 -7.21
N HIS A 647 2.87 39.53 -7.50
CA HIS A 647 1.84 39.23 -6.51
C HIS A 647 1.84 37.74 -6.09
N LEU A 648 2.37 36.87 -6.94
CA LEU A 648 2.39 35.42 -6.76
C LEU A 648 3.74 34.85 -6.31
N CYS A 649 4.77 35.68 -6.15
CA CYS A 649 6.15 35.27 -5.83
C CYS A 649 6.35 34.48 -4.52
N ASN A 650 5.30 34.35 -3.72
CA ASN A 650 5.35 33.66 -2.43
C ASN A 650 4.85 32.22 -2.51
N TYR A 651 4.28 31.83 -3.65
CA TYR A 651 3.80 30.48 -3.89
C TYR A 651 4.90 29.70 -4.61
N PHE A 652 5.47 28.73 -3.91
CA PHE A 652 6.47 27.83 -4.45
C PHE A 652 5.86 26.45 -4.69
N ASN A 653 6.39 25.73 -5.68
CA ASN A 653 6.12 24.31 -5.94
C ASN A 653 4.65 23.98 -6.26
N VAL A 654 3.92 24.97 -6.75
CA VAL A 654 2.54 24.86 -7.27
C VAL A 654 2.49 25.47 -8.66
N VAL A 655 1.50 25.06 -9.45
CA VAL A 655 1.14 25.78 -10.69
C VAL A 655 -0.16 26.55 -10.46
N ILE A 656 -0.14 27.83 -10.81
CA ILE A 656 -1.29 28.72 -10.57
C ILE A 656 -1.99 29.01 -11.89
N PHE A 657 -3.28 28.74 -11.91
CA PHE A 657 -4.13 28.94 -13.08
C PHE A 657 -4.98 30.21 -12.95
N PRO A 658 -5.24 30.92 -14.05
CA PRO A 658 -6.02 32.14 -14.04
C PRO A 658 -7.48 31.82 -13.70
N VAL A 659 -8.12 32.74 -12.97
CA VAL A 659 -9.55 32.69 -12.65
C VAL A 659 -10.38 33.68 -13.49
N ASN A 660 -9.78 34.17 -14.58
CA ASN A 660 -10.36 35.10 -15.54
C ASN A 660 -10.60 34.37 -16.88
N VAL A 661 -11.55 34.85 -17.69
CA VAL A 661 -11.88 34.29 -19.03
C VAL A 661 -11.37 35.17 -20.16
N ALA A 662 -11.01 34.57 -21.30
CA ALA A 662 -10.63 35.31 -22.51
C ALA A 662 -11.86 35.66 -23.36
N SER A 663 -12.83 34.74 -23.42
CA SER A 663 -14.03 34.83 -24.22
C SER A 663 -15.22 34.21 -23.52
N LYS A 664 -16.42 34.57 -23.96
CA LYS A 664 -17.68 34.02 -23.45
C LYS A 664 -17.73 32.52 -23.71
N GLY A 665 -17.96 31.73 -22.66
CA GLY A 665 -17.97 30.27 -22.72
C GLY A 665 -16.61 29.57 -22.56
N ASP A 666 -15.57 30.29 -22.12
CA ASP A 666 -14.33 29.66 -21.68
C ASP A 666 -14.51 28.89 -20.37
N PHE A 667 -13.69 27.86 -20.19
CA PHE A 667 -13.65 27.02 -18.99
C PHE A 667 -12.39 27.32 -18.16
N SER A 668 -12.38 26.88 -16.91
CA SER A 668 -11.16 26.89 -16.11
C SER A 668 -10.08 26.03 -16.78
N LEU A 669 -8.81 26.44 -16.66
CA LEU A 669 -7.70 25.70 -17.27
C LEU A 669 -7.58 24.28 -16.69
N ALA A 670 -7.94 24.08 -15.41
CA ALA A 670 -8.02 22.74 -14.81
C ALA A 670 -9.07 21.86 -15.51
N SER A 671 -10.27 22.39 -15.71
CA SER A 671 -11.35 21.67 -16.41
C SER A 671 -11.02 21.41 -17.87
N TYR A 672 -10.27 22.30 -18.53
CA TYR A 672 -9.80 22.11 -19.90
C TYR A 672 -8.86 20.90 -20.03
N ILE A 673 -7.98 20.69 -19.05
CA ILE A 673 -6.97 19.64 -19.08
C ILE A 673 -7.56 18.33 -18.53
N SER A 674 -8.14 17.54 -19.43
CA SER A 674 -8.76 16.24 -19.13
C SER A 674 -9.93 16.31 -18.14
N GLY A 675 -10.64 17.44 -18.00
CA GLY A 675 -11.76 17.55 -17.05
C GLY A 675 -11.33 17.61 -15.59
N GLY A 676 -10.18 18.22 -15.30
CA GLY A 676 -9.66 18.35 -13.93
C GLY A 676 -10.34 19.43 -13.09
N ASP A 677 -9.91 19.50 -11.84
CA ASP A 677 -10.31 20.50 -10.86
C ASP A 677 -9.10 20.94 -10.01
N TYR A 678 -9.34 21.66 -8.91
CA TYR A 678 -8.29 22.09 -7.99
C TYR A 678 -8.41 21.38 -6.63
N ASP A 679 -9.00 20.17 -6.60
CA ASP A 679 -9.25 19.43 -5.36
C ASP A 679 -8.06 18.55 -4.91
N GLY A 680 -6.97 18.61 -5.68
CA GLY A 680 -5.69 17.93 -5.47
C GLY A 680 -4.98 17.48 -6.74
N ASP A 681 -5.49 17.87 -7.92
CA ASP A 681 -4.94 17.48 -9.20
C ASP A 681 -3.47 17.88 -9.36
N LYS A 682 -2.72 16.98 -10.01
CA LYS A 682 -1.29 17.14 -10.28
C LYS A 682 -1.04 17.30 -11.76
N ILE A 683 -0.35 18.37 -12.11
CA ILE A 683 -0.13 18.80 -13.49
C ILE A 683 1.34 18.59 -13.85
N PHE A 684 1.58 17.82 -14.91
CA PHE A 684 2.86 17.76 -15.57
C PHE A 684 3.09 19.08 -16.31
N CYS A 685 4.11 19.83 -15.89
CA CYS A 685 4.53 21.11 -16.44
C CYS A 685 5.88 20.92 -17.13
N CYS A 686 5.94 21.10 -18.45
CA CYS A 686 7.16 20.90 -19.26
C CYS A 686 7.51 22.14 -20.06
N TRP A 687 8.71 22.66 -19.86
CA TRP A 687 9.25 23.82 -20.58
C TRP A 687 10.48 23.44 -21.43
N ASP A 688 10.58 22.17 -21.84
CA ASP A 688 11.66 21.71 -22.72
C ASP A 688 11.51 22.30 -24.13
N PRO A 689 12.47 23.12 -24.61
CA PRO A 689 12.31 23.84 -25.88
C PRO A 689 12.14 22.93 -27.10
N GLN A 690 12.69 21.70 -27.07
CA GLN A 690 12.57 20.75 -28.19
C GLN A 690 11.17 20.15 -28.28
N ILE A 691 10.41 20.13 -27.17
CA ILE A 691 9.04 19.64 -27.16
C ILE A 691 8.08 20.81 -27.40
N VAL A 692 8.22 21.88 -26.60
CA VAL A 692 7.29 23.02 -26.59
C VAL A 692 7.22 23.72 -27.95
N LYS A 693 8.36 23.94 -28.60
CA LYS A 693 8.43 24.64 -29.89
C LYS A 693 7.54 24.02 -30.96
N HIS A 694 7.49 22.69 -31.01
CA HIS A 694 6.81 21.94 -32.06
C HIS A 694 5.33 21.70 -31.76
N TYR A 695 4.96 21.65 -30.48
CA TYR A 695 3.60 21.34 -30.06
C TYR A 695 2.62 22.48 -30.35
N LYS A 696 1.45 22.11 -30.87
CA LYS A 696 0.31 23.00 -31.14
C LYS A 696 -0.94 22.50 -30.41
N ASN A 697 -1.67 23.43 -29.82
CA ASN A 697 -2.91 23.13 -29.11
C ASN A 697 -3.98 22.62 -30.08
N SER A 698 -4.72 21.60 -29.63
CA SER A 698 -5.91 21.12 -30.33
C SER A 698 -7.16 21.78 -29.73
N PRO A 699 -8.22 22.04 -30.53
CA PRO A 699 -9.45 22.59 -29.98
C PRO A 699 -10.16 21.57 -29.09
N LEU A 700 -10.89 22.07 -28.09
CA LEU A 700 -11.76 21.24 -27.25
C LEU A 700 -12.92 20.70 -28.12
N LEU A 701 -13.12 19.39 -28.08
CA LEU A 701 -14.17 18.73 -28.85
C LEU A 701 -15.44 18.58 -28.00
N PRO A 702 -16.64 18.80 -28.58
CA PRO A 702 -17.89 18.55 -27.87
C PRO A 702 -18.05 17.06 -27.55
N LEU A 703 -18.83 16.76 -26.51
CA LEU A 703 -19.16 15.39 -26.13
C LEU A 703 -19.96 14.70 -27.25
N ASP A 704 -19.44 13.56 -27.70
CA ASP A 704 -20.03 12.75 -28.76
C ASP A 704 -21.44 12.28 -28.36
N PRO A 705 -22.46 12.44 -29.23
CA PRO A 705 -23.83 12.03 -28.94
C PRO A 705 -23.96 10.56 -28.51
N ARG A 706 -23.11 9.68 -29.03
CA ARG A 706 -23.09 8.25 -28.66
C ARG A 706 -22.79 8.08 -27.18
N VAL A 707 -21.84 8.83 -26.64
CA VAL A 707 -21.44 8.80 -25.21
C VAL A 707 -22.60 9.23 -24.33
N LYS A 708 -23.31 10.31 -24.70
CA LYS A 708 -24.50 10.77 -23.95
C LYS A 708 -25.59 9.71 -23.88
N SER A 709 -25.81 8.97 -24.97
CA SER A 709 -26.83 7.92 -25.04
C SER A 709 -26.40 6.58 -24.44
N ALA A 710 -25.13 6.42 -24.06
CA ALA A 710 -24.53 5.13 -23.71
C ALA A 710 -24.91 4.62 -22.32
N PHE A 711 -25.39 5.50 -21.44
CA PHE A 711 -25.62 5.20 -20.04
C PHE A 711 -27.11 5.25 -19.68
N ASP A 712 -27.47 4.46 -18.68
CA ASP A 712 -28.72 4.58 -17.94
C ASP A 712 -28.46 5.37 -16.64
N GLU A 713 -29.32 6.35 -16.36
CA GLU A 713 -29.23 7.23 -15.19
C GLU A 713 -30.10 6.72 -14.04
N SER A 714 -29.51 6.56 -12.86
CA SER A 714 -30.23 6.29 -11.62
C SER A 714 -30.20 7.50 -10.70
N ASN A 715 -31.36 8.11 -10.48
CA ASN A 715 -31.54 9.30 -9.65
C ASN A 715 -32.15 8.99 -8.26
N GLN A 716 -32.11 7.72 -7.83
CA GLN A 716 -32.65 7.32 -6.54
C GLN A 716 -31.97 8.07 -5.39
N THR A 717 -32.78 8.69 -4.53
CA THR A 717 -32.31 9.49 -3.40
C THR A 717 -32.29 8.70 -2.09
N ILE A 718 -31.60 9.24 -1.07
CA ILE A 718 -31.60 8.67 0.28
C ILE A 718 -32.97 8.82 0.96
N ASP A 719 -33.73 9.87 0.65
CA ASP A 719 -35.07 10.12 1.22
C ASP A 719 -36.03 8.95 0.98
N GLU A 720 -36.04 8.42 -0.25
CA GLU A 720 -36.84 7.25 -0.64
C GLU A 720 -36.56 6.01 0.22
N LEU A 721 -35.36 5.88 0.80
CA LEU A 721 -34.97 4.78 1.69
C LEU A 721 -35.49 4.96 3.12
N THR A 722 -35.59 6.20 3.58
CA THR A 722 -36.02 6.53 4.96
C THR A 722 -37.53 6.36 5.19
N SER A 723 -38.31 6.10 4.14
CA SER A 723 -39.75 5.78 4.19
C SER A 723 -40.09 4.41 4.83
N THR A 724 -39.08 3.59 5.12
CA THR A 724 -39.24 2.24 5.70
C THR A 724 -39.10 2.26 7.24
N LYS A 725 -39.78 1.34 7.96
CA LYS A 725 -39.61 1.15 9.42
C LYS A 725 -38.13 1.09 9.85
N SER A 726 -37.81 1.76 10.97
CA SER A 726 -36.44 2.01 11.48
C SER A 726 -35.51 0.77 11.53
N SER A 727 -36.04 -0.39 11.94
CA SER A 727 -35.23 -1.62 12.10
C SER A 727 -34.77 -2.29 10.79
N GLN A 728 -35.29 -1.88 9.63
CA GLN A 728 -34.89 -2.43 8.32
C GLN A 728 -33.98 -1.51 7.51
N ILE A 729 -33.74 -0.27 7.98
CA ILE A 729 -32.98 0.74 7.25
C ILE A 729 -31.51 0.31 7.09
N GLU A 730 -30.93 -0.27 8.13
CA GLU A 730 -29.53 -0.69 8.16
C GLU A 730 -29.22 -1.78 7.12
N PHE A 731 -29.99 -2.87 7.11
CA PHE A 731 -29.84 -3.95 6.14
C PHE A 731 -30.03 -3.45 4.69
N LYS A 732 -31.00 -2.57 4.46
CA LYS A 732 -31.20 -1.94 3.15
C LYS A 732 -30.01 -1.08 2.75
N LEU A 733 -29.49 -0.27 3.66
CA LEU A 733 -28.33 0.59 3.42
C LEU A 733 -27.09 -0.24 3.07
N GLN A 734 -26.78 -1.26 3.86
CA GLN A 734 -25.68 -2.19 3.59
C GLN A 734 -25.84 -2.88 2.23
N GLY A 735 -27.04 -3.37 1.92
CA GLY A 735 -27.35 -4.00 0.63
C GLY A 735 -27.12 -3.06 -0.56
N ILE A 736 -27.49 -1.80 -0.42
CA ILE A 736 -27.30 -0.76 -1.43
C ILE A 736 -25.83 -0.39 -1.62
N ILE A 737 -25.07 -0.25 -0.52
CA ILE A 737 -23.62 0.00 -0.57
C ILE A 737 -22.94 -1.13 -1.34
N LEU A 738 -23.33 -2.38 -1.07
CA LEU A 738 -22.78 -3.57 -1.72
C LEU A 738 -23.18 -3.64 -3.21
N ASP A 739 -24.40 -3.26 -3.57
CA ASP A 739 -24.83 -3.16 -4.97
C ASP A 739 -24.00 -2.15 -5.76
N ASN A 740 -23.78 -0.96 -5.20
CA ASN A 740 -22.98 0.08 -5.86
C ASN A 740 -21.52 -0.36 -6.00
N TYR A 741 -20.98 -1.06 -5.01
CA TYR A 741 -19.64 -1.64 -5.06
C TYR A 741 -19.51 -2.68 -6.19
N LEU A 742 -20.44 -3.64 -6.29
CA LEU A 742 -20.41 -4.66 -7.34
C LEU A 742 -20.54 -4.03 -8.74
N LYS A 743 -21.43 -3.04 -8.90
CA LYS A 743 -21.55 -2.27 -10.14
C LYS A 743 -20.26 -1.54 -10.51
N ASP A 744 -19.55 -0.98 -9.54
CA ASP A 744 -18.27 -0.29 -9.77
C ASP A 744 -17.16 -1.23 -10.23
N LEU A 745 -17.12 -2.44 -9.68
CA LEU A 745 -16.20 -3.50 -10.13
C LEU A 745 -16.49 -3.98 -11.56
N GLU A 746 -17.76 -4.03 -11.95
CA GLU A 746 -18.17 -4.47 -13.30
C GLU A 746 -17.92 -3.42 -14.38
N MET A 747 -17.60 -2.18 -14.02
CA MET A 747 -17.36 -1.13 -15.01
C MET A 747 -16.11 -1.42 -15.85
N PRO A 748 -16.23 -1.53 -17.19
CA PRO A 748 -15.15 -1.97 -18.07
C PRO A 748 -14.13 -0.86 -18.38
N ARG A 749 -13.70 -0.09 -17.38
CA ARG A 749 -12.79 1.06 -17.49
C ARG A 749 -11.50 0.69 -18.23
N GLY A 750 -10.87 -0.42 -17.81
CA GLY A 750 -9.62 -0.91 -18.41
C GLY A 750 -9.78 -1.43 -19.84
N LEU A 751 -10.97 -1.94 -20.19
CA LEU A 751 -11.26 -2.46 -21.52
C LEU A 751 -11.42 -1.32 -22.54
N TYR A 752 -12.12 -0.24 -22.18
CA TYR A 752 -12.23 0.94 -23.04
C TYR A 752 -10.89 1.66 -23.20
N ASP A 753 -10.06 1.75 -22.15
CA ASP A 753 -8.69 2.28 -22.28
C ASP A 753 -7.84 1.41 -23.22
N TYR A 754 -7.98 0.08 -23.12
CA TYR A 754 -7.33 -0.85 -24.04
C TYR A 754 -7.79 -0.65 -25.49
N TRP A 755 -9.09 -0.60 -25.77
CA TRP A 755 -9.61 -0.34 -27.11
C TRP A 755 -9.22 1.03 -27.64
N HIS A 756 -9.23 2.07 -26.79
CA HIS A 756 -8.75 3.39 -27.16
C HIS A 756 -7.30 3.30 -27.65
N ARG A 757 -6.41 2.64 -26.90
CA ARG A 757 -5.00 2.46 -27.32
C ARG A 757 -4.87 1.70 -28.65
N LEU A 758 -5.67 0.65 -28.88
CA LEU A 758 -5.68 -0.07 -30.15
C LEU A 758 -6.11 0.83 -31.32
N GLN A 759 -7.31 1.41 -31.22
CA GLN A 759 -7.92 2.24 -32.27
C GLN A 759 -7.03 3.43 -32.62
N SER A 760 -6.48 4.08 -31.62
CA SER A 760 -5.65 5.27 -31.80
C SER A 760 -4.23 4.99 -32.30
N SER A 761 -3.72 3.78 -32.12
CA SER A 761 -2.43 3.38 -32.72
C SER A 761 -2.60 3.07 -34.21
N GLU A 762 -3.72 2.48 -34.60
CA GLU A 762 -4.01 2.11 -36.00
C GLU A 762 -4.46 3.32 -36.84
N TYR A 763 -5.37 4.15 -36.28
CA TYR A 763 -6.05 5.22 -37.03
C TYR A 763 -5.74 6.63 -36.53
N GLY A 764 -4.92 6.76 -35.49
CA GLY A 764 -4.60 8.05 -34.87
C GLY A 764 -5.60 8.49 -33.79
N ILE A 765 -5.16 9.40 -32.92
CA ILE A 765 -5.92 9.89 -31.76
C ILE A 765 -7.06 10.84 -32.13
N SER A 766 -7.00 11.52 -33.27
CA SER A 766 -8.05 12.41 -33.79
C SER A 766 -9.11 11.68 -34.61
N ASN A 767 -9.01 10.36 -34.77
CA ASN A 767 -10.05 9.56 -35.41
C ASN A 767 -11.35 9.63 -34.59
N GLU A 768 -12.50 9.68 -35.27
CA GLU A 768 -13.81 9.80 -34.63
C GLU A 768 -14.05 8.71 -33.56
N HIS A 769 -13.66 7.47 -33.83
CA HIS A 769 -13.81 6.38 -32.87
C HIS A 769 -12.78 6.44 -31.73
N SER A 770 -11.56 6.96 -31.98
CA SER A 770 -10.58 7.22 -30.93
C SER A 770 -11.09 8.26 -29.94
N ILE A 771 -11.68 9.35 -30.45
CA ILE A 771 -12.30 10.41 -29.64
C ILE A 771 -13.48 9.85 -28.85
N TYR A 772 -14.37 9.08 -29.50
CA TYR A 772 -15.47 8.39 -28.82
C TYR A 772 -14.97 7.52 -27.65
N LEU A 773 -13.98 6.66 -27.89
CA LEU A 773 -13.43 5.78 -26.85
C LEU A 773 -12.74 6.56 -25.73
N ALA A 774 -12.02 7.64 -26.04
CA ALA A 774 -11.41 8.52 -25.05
C ALA A 774 -12.46 9.22 -24.17
N GLN A 775 -13.53 9.75 -24.77
CA GLN A 775 -14.65 10.36 -24.04
C GLN A 775 -15.43 9.32 -23.22
N MET A 776 -15.62 8.10 -23.75
CA MET A 776 -16.18 6.98 -22.98
C MET A 776 -15.32 6.65 -21.75
N CYS A 777 -13.98 6.61 -21.91
CA CYS A 777 -13.07 6.37 -20.78
C CYS A 777 -13.24 7.45 -19.70
N ALA A 778 -13.26 8.73 -20.10
CA ALA A 778 -13.45 9.83 -19.16
C ALA A 778 -14.80 9.73 -18.43
N GLN A 779 -15.89 9.43 -19.14
CA GLN A 779 -17.22 9.27 -18.53
C GLN A 779 -17.27 8.08 -17.57
N LEU A 780 -16.63 6.96 -17.92
CA LEU A 780 -16.56 5.76 -17.08
C LEU A 780 -15.78 5.98 -15.77
N LEU A 781 -14.90 6.99 -15.69
CA LEU A 781 -14.14 7.29 -14.46
C LEU A 781 -15.06 7.75 -13.32
N ASP A 782 -16.07 8.55 -13.62
CA ASP A 782 -17.00 9.09 -12.63
C ASP A 782 -18.44 8.56 -12.77
N ALA A 783 -18.69 7.67 -13.72
CA ALA A 783 -20.00 7.08 -14.00
C ALA A 783 -20.71 6.59 -12.73
N THR A 784 -20.05 5.76 -11.92
CA THR A 784 -20.67 5.22 -10.71
C THR A 784 -21.01 6.27 -9.68
N LYS A 785 -20.18 7.31 -9.50
CA LYS A 785 -20.48 8.45 -8.60
C LYS A 785 -21.63 9.31 -9.12
N GLN A 786 -21.83 9.34 -10.43
CA GLN A 786 -22.91 10.06 -11.10
C GLN A 786 -24.19 9.21 -11.22
N GLY A 787 -24.17 7.95 -10.80
CA GLY A 787 -25.32 7.03 -10.94
C GLY A 787 -25.55 6.54 -12.38
N LEU A 788 -24.51 6.59 -13.21
CA LEU A 788 -24.53 6.12 -14.58
C LEU A 788 -24.12 4.64 -14.65
N THR A 789 -24.92 3.83 -15.34
CA THR A 789 -24.59 2.43 -15.66
C THR A 789 -24.48 2.26 -17.16
N LEU A 790 -23.41 1.62 -17.64
CA LEU A 790 -23.21 1.38 -19.07
C LEU A 790 -24.25 0.38 -19.60
N LYS A 791 -24.93 0.71 -20.70
CA LYS A 791 -25.88 -0.20 -21.35
C LYS A 791 -25.17 -1.44 -21.91
N GLN A 792 -25.72 -2.62 -21.62
CA GLN A 792 -25.15 -3.88 -22.10
C GLN A 792 -25.11 -3.96 -23.64
N SER A 793 -26.14 -3.42 -24.32
CA SER A 793 -26.19 -3.34 -25.78
C SER A 793 -25.05 -2.50 -26.37
N VAL A 794 -24.67 -1.41 -25.70
CA VAL A 794 -23.55 -0.55 -26.09
C VAL A 794 -22.23 -1.29 -25.92
N GLN A 795 -22.05 -1.97 -24.78
CA GLN A 795 -20.84 -2.76 -24.51
C GLN A 795 -20.65 -3.91 -25.51
N GLN A 796 -21.73 -4.62 -25.88
CA GLN A 796 -21.70 -5.68 -26.88
C GLN A 796 -21.32 -5.14 -28.26
N ARG A 797 -21.97 -4.05 -28.70
CA ARG A 797 -21.67 -3.36 -29.96
C ARG A 797 -20.21 -2.91 -30.03
N ASP A 798 -19.71 -2.24 -28.99
CA ASP A 798 -18.32 -1.76 -28.95
C ASP A 798 -17.33 -2.94 -28.92
N SER A 799 -17.65 -4.01 -28.19
CA SER A 799 -16.82 -5.23 -28.18
C SER A 799 -16.71 -5.87 -29.56
N GLU A 800 -17.81 -6.03 -30.29
CA GLU A 800 -17.80 -6.59 -31.65
C GLU A 800 -17.04 -5.70 -32.66
N MET A 801 -17.08 -4.39 -32.44
CA MET A 801 -16.42 -3.41 -33.30
C MET A 801 -14.91 -3.37 -33.08
N PHE A 802 -14.47 -3.17 -31.83
CA PHE A 802 -13.06 -2.89 -31.53
C PHE A 802 -12.20 -4.14 -31.30
N LYS A 803 -12.80 -5.32 -31.05
CA LYS A 803 -12.07 -6.59 -30.93
C LYS A 803 -11.41 -7.05 -32.24
N LYS A 804 -11.83 -6.51 -33.39
CA LYS A 804 -11.31 -6.86 -34.72
C LYS A 804 -10.01 -6.13 -35.08
N ILE A 805 -9.59 -5.15 -34.28
CA ILE A 805 -8.42 -4.31 -34.57
C ILE A 805 -7.13 -5.08 -34.27
N HIS A 806 -6.14 -4.92 -35.16
CA HIS A 806 -4.82 -5.52 -34.99
C HIS A 806 -4.11 -4.96 -33.75
N ILE A 807 -3.37 -5.82 -33.03
CA ILE A 807 -2.64 -5.42 -31.82
C ILE A 807 -1.28 -4.84 -32.22
N PRO A 808 -0.98 -3.55 -31.95
CA PRO A 808 0.32 -2.94 -32.26
C PRO A 808 1.47 -3.63 -31.54
N HIS A 809 2.68 -3.54 -32.10
CA HIS A 809 3.86 -4.21 -31.56
C HIS A 809 4.18 -3.73 -30.14
N TRP A 810 4.07 -2.41 -29.89
CA TRP A 810 4.36 -1.79 -28.60
C TRP A 810 3.44 -2.23 -27.45
N MET A 811 2.25 -2.77 -27.76
CA MET A 811 1.30 -3.33 -26.79
C MET A 811 1.48 -4.85 -26.57
N GLY A 812 2.22 -5.54 -27.46
CA GLY A 812 2.38 -6.99 -27.44
C GLY A 812 3.39 -7.49 -26.39
N SER A 813 2.93 -7.85 -25.19
CA SER A 813 3.82 -8.44 -24.16
C SER A 813 4.17 -9.92 -24.38
N LYS A 814 3.40 -10.69 -25.17
CA LYS A 814 3.55 -12.16 -25.31
C LYS A 814 3.97 -12.65 -26.71
N ASN A 815 3.88 -11.81 -27.75
CA ASN A 815 4.16 -12.18 -29.15
C ASN A 815 5.52 -11.70 -29.69
N ARG A 816 6.44 -11.26 -28.81
CA ARG A 816 7.77 -10.77 -29.20
C ARG A 816 8.62 -11.84 -29.90
N SER A 817 8.33 -13.12 -29.67
CA SER A 817 9.00 -14.27 -30.32
C SER A 817 8.42 -14.62 -31.69
N GLN A 818 7.12 -14.35 -31.93
CA GLN A 818 6.46 -14.61 -33.22
C GLN A 818 6.69 -13.48 -34.22
N ALA A 819 6.74 -12.22 -33.76
CA ALA A 819 7.07 -11.07 -34.60
C ALA A 819 8.48 -11.18 -35.22
N LYS A 820 9.47 -11.64 -34.43
CA LYS A 820 10.84 -11.93 -34.91
C LYS A 820 10.91 -13.02 -36.00
N ARG A 821 9.97 -13.98 -36.05
CA ARG A 821 9.89 -14.98 -37.12
C ARG A 821 9.21 -14.47 -38.38
N GLN A 822 8.41 -13.41 -38.28
CA GLN A 822 7.69 -12.83 -39.42
C GLN A 822 8.49 -11.69 -40.10
N GLU A 823 9.38 -10.99 -39.38
CA GLU A 823 10.33 -10.06 -40.00
C GLU A 823 11.35 -10.76 -40.92
N SER A 824 11.74 -12.01 -40.61
CA SER A 824 12.59 -12.83 -41.49
C SER A 824 11.93 -13.20 -42.82
N ASN A 825 10.62 -12.97 -42.99
CA ASN A 825 9.87 -13.24 -44.21
C ASN A 825 9.51 -12.00 -45.04
N GLY A 826 10.06 -10.82 -44.74
CA GLY A 826 9.96 -9.65 -45.63
C GLY A 826 8.55 -9.05 -45.78
N ASN A 827 7.61 -9.33 -44.87
CA ASN A 827 6.34 -8.60 -44.82
C ASN A 827 6.57 -7.23 -44.17
N ASN A 828 6.52 -6.18 -44.98
CA ASN A 828 6.46 -4.79 -44.51
C ASN A 828 5.26 -4.63 -43.58
N PHE A 829 5.52 -4.37 -42.29
CA PHE A 829 4.51 -3.78 -41.42
C PHE A 829 4.15 -2.40 -42.00
N GLY A 830 2.86 -2.18 -42.26
CA GLY A 830 2.31 -0.86 -42.57
C GLY A 830 2.69 0.17 -41.50
N VAL A 831 2.68 1.44 -41.89
CA VAL A 831 3.01 2.65 -41.12
C VAL A 831 3.30 2.39 -39.64
N ARG A 832 4.59 2.38 -39.25
CA ARG A 832 4.99 2.21 -37.84
C ARG A 832 4.51 3.41 -37.04
N ASP A 833 3.58 3.20 -36.12
CA ASP A 833 3.14 4.19 -35.13
C ASP A 833 4.35 4.71 -34.31
N VAL A 834 4.25 5.93 -33.77
CA VAL A 834 5.31 6.55 -32.95
C VAL A 834 5.73 5.65 -31.78
N MET A 835 4.78 4.95 -31.17
CA MET A 835 5.06 4.05 -30.06
C MET A 835 5.78 2.77 -30.51
N ASP A 836 5.49 2.25 -31.71
CA ASP A 836 6.20 1.10 -32.27
C ASP A 836 7.66 1.43 -32.57
N VAL A 837 7.93 2.60 -33.15
CA VAL A 837 9.30 3.08 -33.39
C VAL A 837 10.08 3.22 -32.08
N LEU A 838 9.47 3.82 -31.06
CA LEU A 838 10.06 3.95 -29.74
C LEU A 838 10.28 2.59 -29.07
N CYS A 839 9.30 1.68 -29.18
CA CYS A 839 9.38 0.33 -28.63
C CYS A 839 10.58 -0.43 -29.19
N VAL A 840 10.74 -0.46 -30.52
CA VAL A 840 11.89 -1.11 -31.18
C VAL A 840 13.21 -0.50 -30.71
N SER A 841 13.29 0.83 -30.60
CA SER A 841 14.51 1.48 -30.12
C SER A 841 14.82 1.15 -28.65
N ILE A 842 13.81 1.09 -27.78
CA ILE A 842 13.96 0.69 -26.37
C ILE A 842 14.39 -0.77 -26.27
N GLU A 843 13.81 -1.66 -27.09
CA GLU A 843 14.17 -3.08 -27.11
C GLU A 843 15.62 -3.31 -27.55
N ASN A 844 16.10 -2.54 -28.54
CA ASN A 844 17.50 -2.57 -28.95
C ASN A 844 18.42 -2.19 -27.78
N GLU A 845 18.15 -1.08 -27.09
CA GLU A 845 18.92 -0.66 -25.91
C GLU A 845 18.87 -1.67 -24.76
N MET A 846 17.68 -2.25 -24.50
CA MET A 846 17.49 -3.27 -23.47
C MET A 846 18.20 -4.58 -23.82
N SER A 847 18.26 -4.96 -25.10
CA SER A 847 18.91 -6.20 -25.54
C SER A 847 20.42 -6.17 -25.27
N LEU A 848 21.06 -5.01 -25.42
CA LEU A 848 22.47 -4.80 -25.12
C LEU A 848 22.76 -5.03 -23.64
N VAL A 849 21.97 -4.41 -22.75
CA VAL A 849 22.14 -4.54 -21.30
C VAL A 849 21.77 -5.94 -20.79
N ASN A 850 20.74 -6.55 -21.37
CA ASN A 850 20.27 -7.89 -20.97
C ASN A 850 21.14 -9.03 -21.52
N ASN A 851 22.07 -8.76 -22.43
CA ASN A 851 22.98 -9.77 -22.94
C ASN A 851 23.73 -10.45 -21.78
N LYS A 852 23.81 -11.79 -21.78
CA LYS A 852 24.49 -12.56 -20.73
C LYS A 852 25.97 -12.16 -20.60
N GLY A 853 26.62 -11.78 -21.71
CA GLY A 853 28.02 -11.31 -21.71
C GLY A 853 28.22 -9.86 -21.27
N PHE A 854 27.15 -9.07 -21.11
CA PHE A 854 27.27 -7.68 -20.68
C PHE A 854 27.67 -7.61 -19.20
N THR A 855 28.74 -6.90 -18.90
CA THR A 855 29.18 -6.56 -17.54
C THR A 855 29.20 -5.03 -17.42
N VAL A 856 29.04 -4.51 -16.19
CA VAL A 856 29.19 -3.06 -15.97
C VAL A 856 30.66 -2.61 -16.04
N ILE A 857 31.61 -3.52 -15.81
CA ILE A 857 33.05 -3.27 -15.84
C ILE A 857 33.81 -4.57 -16.14
N GLU A 858 35.00 -4.48 -16.72
CA GLU A 858 35.89 -5.63 -16.87
C GLU A 858 36.26 -6.22 -15.51
N ILE A 859 36.09 -7.53 -15.36
CA ILE A 859 36.24 -8.24 -14.09
C ILE A 859 37.62 -8.89 -14.06
N LYS A 860 38.39 -8.65 -12.99
CA LYS A 860 39.62 -9.40 -12.73
C LYS A 860 39.26 -10.81 -12.26
N SER A 861 39.91 -11.82 -12.84
CA SER A 861 39.58 -13.24 -12.60
C SER A 861 40.09 -13.79 -11.25
N GLU A 862 40.75 -12.97 -10.43
CA GLU A 862 41.37 -13.41 -9.17
C GLU A 862 40.43 -13.21 -7.98
N PRO A 863 40.53 -14.05 -6.92
CA PRO A 863 39.82 -13.82 -5.66
C PRO A 863 40.18 -12.46 -5.05
N ASP A 864 39.29 -11.90 -4.24
CA ASP A 864 39.57 -10.66 -3.51
C ASP A 864 40.81 -10.84 -2.61
N ALA A 865 41.84 -10.03 -2.86
CA ALA A 865 43.13 -10.15 -2.18
C ALA A 865 43.02 -10.01 -0.66
N HIS A 866 42.08 -9.21 -0.13
CA HIS A 866 41.95 -9.00 1.31
C HIS A 866 41.34 -10.22 2.00
N ILE A 867 40.32 -10.83 1.40
CA ILE A 867 39.73 -12.06 1.95
C ILE A 867 40.73 -13.21 1.84
N TYR A 868 41.45 -13.29 0.71
CA TYR A 868 42.51 -14.28 0.52
C TYR A 868 43.62 -14.14 1.58
N ASN A 869 44.15 -12.93 1.76
CA ASN A 869 45.22 -12.65 2.71
C ASN A 869 44.77 -12.91 4.16
N PHE A 870 43.54 -12.55 4.53
CA PHE A 870 43.01 -12.83 5.87
C PHE A 870 43.09 -14.34 6.20
N TRP A 871 42.64 -15.20 5.29
CA TRP A 871 42.71 -16.65 5.48
C TRP A 871 44.15 -17.19 5.44
N TYR A 872 44.95 -16.72 4.48
CA TYR A 872 46.30 -17.22 4.25
C TYR A 872 47.27 -16.84 5.36
N ASN A 873 47.13 -15.64 5.95
CA ASN A 873 47.94 -15.18 7.06
C ASN A 873 47.76 -16.06 8.30
N GLU A 874 46.54 -16.52 8.59
CA GLU A 874 46.30 -17.42 9.73
C GLU A 874 46.87 -18.83 9.49
N LEU A 875 46.86 -19.32 8.25
CA LEU A 875 47.57 -20.55 7.90
C LEU A 875 49.10 -20.42 8.07
N ILE A 876 49.68 -19.28 7.70
CA ILE A 876 51.11 -19.01 7.93
C ILE A 876 51.39 -18.94 9.43
N ARG A 877 50.55 -18.22 10.17
CA ARG A 877 50.68 -18.06 11.62
C ARG A 877 50.66 -19.40 12.34
N ALA A 878 49.73 -20.29 12.02
CA ALA A 878 49.67 -21.64 12.58
C ALA A 878 50.99 -22.42 12.36
N ARG A 879 51.55 -22.34 11.16
CA ARG A 879 52.84 -22.98 10.82
C ARG A 879 54.02 -22.36 11.54
N GLN A 880 54.05 -21.03 11.69
CA GLN A 880 55.10 -20.32 12.42
C GLN A 880 55.06 -20.58 13.92
N MET A 881 53.87 -20.83 14.47
CA MET A 881 53.67 -21.19 15.87
C MET A 881 53.96 -22.67 16.15
N GLU A 882 54.19 -23.50 15.11
CA GLU A 882 54.33 -24.95 15.21
C GLU A 882 53.12 -25.61 15.92
N ASP A 883 51.93 -25.03 15.78
CA ASP A 883 50.69 -25.51 16.40
C ASP A 883 49.91 -26.42 15.42
N ASP A 884 50.23 -27.72 15.48
CA ASP A 884 49.58 -28.74 14.64
C ASP A 884 48.07 -28.85 14.92
N LEU A 885 47.63 -28.61 16.16
CA LEU A 885 46.21 -28.69 16.53
C LEU A 885 45.41 -27.52 15.94
N TYR A 886 45.99 -26.32 15.91
CA TYR A 886 45.37 -25.16 15.25
C TYR A 886 45.30 -25.33 13.73
N LEU A 887 46.32 -25.95 13.13
CA LEU A 887 46.30 -26.29 11.71
C LEU A 887 45.22 -27.34 11.39
N GLU A 888 45.02 -28.35 12.25
CA GLU A 888 43.92 -29.31 12.13
C GLU A 888 42.54 -28.64 12.22
N ASP A 889 42.37 -27.66 13.09
CA ASP A 889 41.13 -26.90 13.24
C ASP A 889 40.84 -26.05 11.99
N LEU A 890 41.85 -25.36 11.43
CA LEU A 890 41.71 -24.59 10.17
C LEU A 890 41.37 -25.49 8.98
N ASN A 891 42.00 -26.67 8.87
CA ASN A 891 41.66 -27.66 7.86
C ASN A 891 40.23 -28.17 8.01
N SER A 892 39.78 -28.38 9.25
CA SER A 892 38.39 -28.77 9.54
C SER A 892 37.41 -27.69 9.07
N ILE A 893 37.65 -26.42 9.40
CA ILE A 893 36.84 -25.29 8.92
C ILE A 893 36.76 -25.29 7.39
N SER A 894 37.89 -25.48 6.70
CA SER A 894 37.92 -25.52 5.23
C SER A 894 37.12 -26.68 4.65
N MET A 895 37.23 -27.87 5.23
CA MET A 895 36.46 -29.04 4.78
C MET A 895 34.95 -28.81 4.93
N TYR A 896 34.51 -28.29 6.07
CA TYR A 896 33.09 -28.01 6.31
C TYR A 896 32.55 -26.90 5.40
N ALA A 897 33.32 -25.83 5.18
CA ALA A 897 32.96 -24.78 4.22
C ALA A 897 32.78 -25.34 2.81
N LEU A 898 33.68 -26.23 2.36
CA LEU A 898 33.58 -26.90 1.06
C LEU A 898 32.32 -27.76 0.95
N GLN A 899 31.96 -28.49 2.01
CA GLN A 899 30.75 -29.31 2.06
C GLN A 899 29.48 -28.46 1.95
N VAL A 900 29.43 -27.30 2.62
CA VAL A 900 28.31 -26.35 2.50
C VAL A 900 28.18 -25.85 1.06
N VAL A 901 29.28 -25.43 0.42
CA VAL A 901 29.26 -24.99 -1.00
C VAL A 901 28.78 -26.11 -1.93
N GLN A 902 29.29 -27.33 -1.77
CA GLN A 902 28.89 -28.47 -2.59
C GLN A 902 27.42 -28.86 -2.36
N HIS A 903 26.93 -28.76 -1.13
CA HIS A 903 25.53 -29.02 -0.79
C HIS A 903 24.61 -27.98 -1.42
N TYR A 904 24.94 -26.70 -1.26
CA TYR A 904 24.21 -25.56 -1.84
C TYR A 904 24.12 -25.68 -3.36
N ASN A 905 25.26 -25.82 -4.04
CA ASN A 905 25.31 -25.90 -5.50
C ASN A 905 24.53 -27.10 -6.05
N ARG A 906 24.59 -28.26 -5.38
CA ARG A 906 23.82 -29.45 -5.78
C ARG A 906 22.32 -29.24 -5.65
N LYS A 907 21.85 -28.66 -4.53
CA LYS A 907 20.43 -28.38 -4.33
C LYS A 907 19.91 -27.33 -5.31
N TYR A 908 20.64 -26.21 -5.44
CA TYR A 908 20.31 -25.17 -6.40
C TYR A 908 20.23 -25.71 -7.83
N ALA A 909 21.21 -26.50 -8.30
CA ALA A 909 21.19 -27.07 -9.64
C ALA A 909 19.98 -27.98 -9.89
N ARG A 910 19.62 -28.83 -8.91
CA ARG A 910 18.43 -29.70 -9.00
C ARG A 910 17.13 -28.89 -9.10
N THR A 911 16.96 -27.88 -8.25
CA THR A 911 15.78 -27.00 -8.29
C THR A 911 15.68 -26.24 -9.62
N PHE A 912 16.82 -25.82 -10.19
CA PHE A 912 16.87 -25.21 -11.52
C PHE A 912 16.52 -26.21 -12.65
N GLU A 913 17.03 -27.44 -12.62
CA GLU A 913 16.72 -28.49 -13.61
C GLU A 913 15.24 -28.92 -13.57
N ASP A 914 14.66 -29.01 -12.38
CA ASP A 914 13.24 -29.32 -12.19
C ASP A 914 12.34 -28.21 -12.74
N ARG A 915 12.79 -26.95 -12.72
CA ARG A 915 12.11 -25.83 -13.36
C ARG A 915 12.10 -25.97 -14.88
N ASP A 916 13.26 -26.21 -15.49
CA ASP A 916 13.38 -26.33 -16.95
C ASP A 916 12.55 -27.51 -17.49
N ARG A 917 12.46 -28.63 -16.74
CA ARG A 917 11.56 -29.75 -17.07
C ARG A 917 10.08 -29.36 -17.00
N LYS A 918 9.64 -28.71 -15.92
CA LYS A 918 8.23 -28.28 -15.75
C LYS A 918 7.81 -27.22 -16.79
N GLU A 919 8.72 -26.35 -17.23
CA GLU A 919 8.45 -25.37 -18.30
C GLU A 919 8.33 -26.05 -19.69
N SER A 920 8.98 -27.21 -19.90
CA SER A 920 8.96 -27.96 -21.15
C SER A 920 7.73 -28.89 -21.35
N GLU A 921 7.02 -29.25 -20.27
CA GLU A 921 5.90 -30.21 -20.30
C GLU A 921 4.49 -29.58 -20.35
N GLN A 922 4.34 -28.24 -20.35
CA GLN A 922 3.02 -27.60 -20.45
C GLN A 922 2.48 -27.49 -21.90
N PRO A 923 1.25 -27.95 -22.21
CA PRO A 923 0.61 -27.76 -23.51
C PRO A 923 0.24 -26.30 -23.78
N SER A 924 0.27 -25.90 -25.05
CA SER A 924 0.20 -24.52 -25.54
C SER A 924 -1.18 -23.82 -25.49
N THR A 925 -2.20 -24.37 -24.84
CA THR A 925 -3.60 -23.92 -25.01
C THR A 925 -4.22 -23.09 -23.88
N SER A 926 -3.52 -22.74 -22.79
CA SER A 926 -4.10 -22.00 -21.65
C SER A 926 -3.30 -20.75 -21.23
N LYS A 927 -2.98 -19.85 -22.19
CA LYS A 927 -2.22 -18.61 -21.93
C LYS A 927 -3.03 -17.29 -21.98
N ASN A 928 -4.35 -17.35 -21.88
CA ASN A 928 -5.25 -16.18 -21.84
C ASN A 928 -5.80 -15.91 -20.43
N GLN A 929 -4.94 -15.70 -19.45
CA GLN A 929 -5.28 -14.95 -18.24
C GLN A 929 -4.08 -14.05 -17.89
N LEU A 930 -4.37 -12.77 -17.67
CA LEU A 930 -3.47 -11.84 -16.98
C LEU A 930 -3.47 -12.29 -15.52
N ASN A 931 -2.52 -13.13 -15.14
CA ASN A 931 -2.27 -13.45 -13.75
C ASN A 931 -0.76 -13.56 -13.53
N ILE A 932 -0.31 -12.92 -12.46
CA ILE A 932 0.98 -13.14 -11.81
C ILE A 932 1.23 -14.65 -11.81
N ASN A 933 2.34 -15.09 -12.41
CA ASN A 933 2.65 -16.51 -12.56
C ASN A 933 2.69 -17.15 -11.15
N PRO A 934 1.70 -17.95 -10.71
CA PRO A 934 1.64 -18.48 -9.34
C PRO A 934 2.81 -19.42 -9.03
N ASN A 935 3.46 -19.92 -10.08
CA ASN A 935 4.62 -20.80 -9.99
C ASN A 935 5.92 -20.04 -9.64
N ALA A 936 6.01 -18.72 -9.89
CA ALA A 936 7.22 -17.95 -9.61
C ALA A 936 7.41 -17.66 -8.11
N SER A 937 6.32 -17.52 -7.35
CA SER A 937 6.37 -17.32 -5.89
C SER A 937 6.86 -18.60 -5.18
N ASN A 938 6.32 -19.76 -5.56
CA ASN A 938 6.72 -21.05 -4.96
C ASN A 938 8.21 -21.36 -5.17
N LEU A 939 8.77 -21.06 -6.34
CA LEU A 939 10.20 -21.25 -6.64
C LEU A 939 11.11 -20.31 -5.85
N SER A 940 10.72 -19.04 -5.69
CA SER A 940 11.48 -18.09 -4.85
C SER A 940 11.49 -18.53 -3.39
N GLU A 941 10.39 -19.11 -2.91
CA GLU A 941 10.29 -19.67 -1.56
C GLU A 941 11.20 -20.89 -1.38
N GLU A 942 11.26 -21.80 -2.37
CA GLU A 942 12.16 -22.96 -2.36
C GLU A 942 13.64 -22.54 -2.23
N PHE A 943 14.08 -21.54 -3.00
CA PHE A 943 15.45 -21.02 -2.93
C PHE A 943 15.79 -20.40 -1.56
N ARG A 944 14.89 -19.60 -0.98
CA ARG A 944 15.05 -19.05 0.38
C ARG A 944 15.16 -20.14 1.44
N SER A 945 14.44 -21.24 1.25
CA SER A 945 14.50 -22.41 2.12
C SER A 945 15.88 -23.08 2.07
N ILE A 946 16.48 -23.21 0.88
CA ILE A 946 17.84 -23.74 0.70
C ILE A 946 18.86 -22.80 1.36
N ASP A 947 18.70 -21.49 1.19
CA ASP A 947 19.54 -20.47 1.82
C ASP A 947 19.53 -20.62 3.36
N HIS A 948 18.33 -20.71 3.97
CA HIS A 948 18.17 -20.87 5.42
C HIS A 948 18.80 -22.18 5.95
N GLU A 949 18.59 -23.30 5.26
CA GLU A 949 19.21 -24.58 5.63
C GLU A 949 20.74 -24.49 5.61
N CYS A 950 21.30 -23.91 4.55
CA CYS A 950 22.75 -23.80 4.40
C CYS A 950 23.34 -22.79 5.39
N LEU A 951 22.63 -21.70 5.69
CA LEU A 951 23.00 -20.75 6.75
C LEU A 951 23.05 -21.43 8.12
N THR A 952 22.03 -22.22 8.45
CA THR A 952 21.98 -22.99 9.71
C THR A 952 23.15 -23.97 9.80
N LYS A 953 23.47 -24.67 8.70
CA LYS A 953 24.63 -25.56 8.62
C LYS A 953 25.95 -24.80 8.79
N PHE A 954 26.12 -23.69 8.11
CA PHE A 954 27.32 -22.84 8.19
C PHE A 954 27.59 -22.36 9.62
N LEU A 955 26.55 -21.91 10.33
CA LEU A 955 26.70 -21.42 11.71
C LEU A 955 27.07 -22.55 12.68
N ASN A 956 26.52 -23.76 12.49
CA ASN A 956 26.65 -24.88 13.42
C ASN A 956 27.75 -25.90 13.08
N THR A 957 28.49 -25.72 11.98
CA THR A 957 29.57 -26.64 11.55
C THR A 957 30.88 -25.89 11.29
N PRO A 958 32.04 -26.38 11.75
CA PRO A 958 32.23 -27.53 12.64
C PRO A 958 31.52 -27.33 13.99
N PRO A 959 30.97 -28.40 14.58
CA PRO A 959 30.45 -28.35 15.95
C PRO A 959 31.60 -28.05 16.92
N VAL A 960 31.32 -27.26 17.95
CA VAL A 960 32.32 -26.71 18.88
C VAL A 960 33.20 -27.79 19.50
N GLU A 961 32.62 -28.95 19.76
CA GLU A 961 33.27 -30.11 20.39
C GLU A 961 34.36 -30.76 19.52
N LYS A 962 34.44 -30.37 18.23
CA LYS A 962 35.47 -30.88 17.31
C LYS A 962 36.73 -30.04 17.26
N TYR A 963 36.73 -28.84 17.83
CA TYR A 963 37.93 -28.01 17.90
C TYR A 963 38.91 -28.54 18.95
N LYS A 964 40.19 -28.62 18.60
CA LYS A 964 41.23 -29.22 19.44
C LYS A 964 42.27 -28.22 19.95
N SER A 965 42.50 -27.13 19.23
CA SER A 965 43.50 -26.12 19.59
C SER A 965 43.11 -25.34 20.85
N ASP A 966 44.11 -24.90 21.61
CA ASP A 966 43.88 -24.05 22.79
C ASP A 966 43.25 -22.69 22.44
N ILE A 967 43.33 -22.27 21.18
CA ILE A 967 42.69 -21.07 20.65
C ILE A 967 41.16 -21.23 20.62
N PHE A 968 40.63 -22.36 20.14
CA PHE A 968 39.19 -22.58 20.01
C PHE A 968 38.55 -23.44 21.11
N LYS A 969 39.35 -24.01 22.02
CA LYS A 969 38.88 -24.86 23.13
C LYS A 969 37.87 -24.19 24.08
N PHE A 970 37.89 -22.86 24.15
CA PHE A 970 36.97 -22.06 24.98
C PHE A 970 35.79 -21.45 24.20
N LEU A 971 35.63 -21.82 22.93
CA LEU A 971 34.53 -21.34 22.09
C LEU A 971 33.19 -21.76 22.71
N LYS A 972 32.28 -20.81 22.94
CA LYS A 972 30.94 -21.12 23.46
C LYS A 972 30.02 -21.57 22.32
N SER A 973 29.15 -22.55 22.59
CA SER A 973 28.14 -23.00 21.62
C SER A 973 27.14 -21.87 21.31
N ARG A 974 26.89 -21.57 20.03
CA ARG A 974 25.92 -20.54 19.58
C ARG A 974 24.46 -21.00 19.69
N ARG A 975 24.16 -22.04 20.46
CA ARG A 975 22.80 -22.54 20.62
C ARG A 975 22.04 -21.57 21.54
N SER A 976 20.92 -21.07 21.02
CA SER A 976 19.94 -20.16 21.63
C SER A 976 20.40 -18.71 21.85
N ASP A 977 19.70 -17.81 21.16
CA ASP A 977 19.57 -16.37 21.41
C ASP A 977 20.76 -15.47 21.03
N VAL A 978 20.80 -15.13 19.74
CA VAL A 978 21.47 -13.92 19.25
C VAL A 978 20.62 -12.71 19.69
N VAL A 979 20.78 -12.32 20.96
CA VAL A 979 20.48 -10.95 21.40
C VAL A 979 21.83 -10.24 21.47
N GLU A 980 21.95 -9.15 20.72
CA GLU A 980 23.18 -8.50 20.25
C GLU A 980 24.14 -7.94 21.34
N SER A 981 23.92 -8.17 22.63
CA SER A 981 24.66 -7.42 23.66
C SER A 981 25.99 -8.01 24.14
N GLU A 982 26.30 -9.30 23.93
CA GLU A 982 27.59 -9.87 24.36
C GLU A 982 28.07 -11.02 23.44
N VAL A 983 28.40 -10.72 22.18
CA VAL A 983 29.01 -11.72 21.29
C VAL A 983 30.50 -11.86 21.65
N ASP A 984 30.90 -13.05 22.08
CA ASP A 984 32.28 -13.42 22.38
C ASP A 984 33.22 -13.12 21.19
N PRO A 985 34.31 -12.33 21.38
CA PRO A 985 35.25 -11.98 20.30
C PRO A 985 35.85 -13.19 19.59
N LEU A 986 36.08 -14.29 20.32
CA LEU A 986 36.61 -15.54 19.76
C LEU A 986 35.59 -16.18 18.79
N SER A 987 34.30 -16.12 19.14
CA SER A 987 33.21 -16.54 18.26
C SER A 987 33.09 -15.68 17.00
N ILE A 988 33.36 -14.37 17.07
CA ILE A 988 33.40 -13.51 15.88
C ILE A 988 34.57 -13.91 14.97
N PHE A 989 35.76 -14.11 15.55
CA PHE A 989 36.95 -14.51 14.81
C PHE A 989 36.77 -15.86 14.10
N GLU A 990 36.17 -16.84 14.79
CA GLU A 990 35.83 -18.14 14.20
C GLU A 990 34.84 -17.99 13.01
N LEU A 991 33.86 -17.09 13.14
CA LEU A 991 32.92 -16.81 12.06
C LEU A 991 33.61 -16.19 10.84
N GLN A 992 34.57 -15.30 11.06
CA GLN A 992 35.35 -14.67 10.00
C GLN A 992 36.19 -15.70 9.24
N LEU A 993 36.85 -16.63 9.95
CA LEU A 993 37.59 -17.73 9.34
C LEU A 993 36.67 -18.64 8.51
N LYS A 994 35.51 -19.01 9.05
CA LYS A 994 34.48 -19.75 8.31
C LYS A 994 34.04 -19.02 7.04
N ALA A 995 33.75 -17.72 7.13
CA ALA A 995 33.30 -16.91 6.00
C ALA A 995 34.38 -16.78 4.92
N ALA A 996 35.63 -16.51 5.30
CA ALA A 996 36.75 -16.43 4.37
C ALA A 996 36.98 -17.77 3.64
N SER A 997 36.94 -18.87 4.38
CA SER A 997 37.06 -20.22 3.80
C SER A 997 35.90 -20.56 2.86
N LEU A 998 34.68 -20.18 3.22
CA LEU A 998 33.47 -20.34 2.40
C LEU A 998 33.61 -19.55 1.09
N TYR A 999 34.09 -18.30 1.16
CA TYR A 999 34.35 -17.47 0.01
C TYR A 999 35.38 -18.12 -0.92
N LEU A 1000 36.57 -18.49 -0.43
CA LEU A 1000 37.62 -19.11 -1.25
C LEU A 1000 37.19 -20.45 -1.87
N SER A 1001 36.40 -21.23 -1.13
CA SER A 1001 35.81 -22.49 -1.63
C SER A 1001 34.75 -22.27 -2.72
N SER A 1002 34.14 -21.08 -2.77
CA SER A 1002 33.08 -20.72 -3.72
C SER A 1002 33.60 -20.07 -5.01
N VAL A 1003 34.63 -19.22 -4.91
CA VAL A 1003 35.14 -18.40 -6.04
C VAL A 1003 35.70 -19.25 -7.18
N ASN A 1004 36.36 -20.37 -6.85
CA ASN A 1004 37.00 -21.25 -7.85
C ASN A 1004 36.05 -22.21 -8.57
N LYS A 1005 34.77 -22.31 -8.15
CA LYS A 1005 33.84 -23.33 -8.65
C LYS A 1005 32.75 -22.81 -9.60
N LYS A 1006 32.66 -21.49 -9.79
CA LYS A 1006 31.91 -20.74 -10.82
C LYS A 1006 32.09 -19.25 -10.48
N PRO A 1007 32.23 -18.34 -11.46
CA PRO A 1007 32.45 -16.91 -11.18
C PRO A 1007 31.28 -16.22 -10.45
N ASP A 1008 30.11 -16.85 -10.36
CA ASP A 1008 28.90 -16.22 -9.81
C ASP A 1008 28.80 -16.25 -8.27
N GLY A 1009 29.63 -17.04 -7.56
CA GLY A 1009 29.92 -16.91 -6.11
C GLY A 1009 28.75 -16.71 -5.12
N GLN A 1010 27.51 -17.00 -5.47
CA GLN A 1010 26.34 -16.48 -4.72
C GLN A 1010 26.24 -17.03 -3.29
N VAL A 1011 26.67 -18.26 -3.06
CA VAL A 1011 26.53 -18.94 -1.76
C VAL A 1011 27.22 -18.21 -0.62
N SER A 1012 28.46 -17.75 -0.83
CA SER A 1012 29.24 -17.07 0.22
C SER A 1012 28.63 -15.71 0.55
N TRP A 1013 28.15 -14.99 -0.47
CA TRP A 1013 27.44 -13.73 -0.28
C TRP A 1013 26.09 -13.90 0.41
N VAL A 1014 25.30 -14.92 0.08
CA VAL A 1014 23.99 -15.12 0.73
C VAL A 1014 24.14 -15.57 2.18
N ILE A 1015 25.12 -16.43 2.47
CA ILE A 1015 25.29 -17.06 3.79
C ILE A 1015 26.15 -16.22 4.75
N ALA A 1016 27.15 -15.49 4.26
CA ALA A 1016 28.14 -14.80 5.09
C ALA A 1016 28.32 -13.31 4.74
N PHE A 1017 27.32 -12.68 4.13
CA PHE A 1017 27.38 -11.31 3.60
C PHE A 1017 28.07 -10.30 4.52
N ARG A 1018 27.52 -10.12 5.73
CA ARG A 1018 27.98 -9.09 6.67
C ARG A 1018 29.38 -9.39 7.18
N VAL A 1019 29.69 -10.66 7.39
CA VAL A 1019 31.00 -11.12 7.85
C VAL A 1019 32.07 -10.85 6.79
N LEU A 1020 31.76 -11.10 5.51
CA LEU A 1020 32.66 -10.80 4.39
C LEU A 1020 32.90 -9.29 4.24
N CYS A 1021 31.87 -8.47 4.41
CA CYS A 1021 31.99 -7.01 4.44
C CYS A 1021 32.90 -6.55 5.59
N ASN A 1022 32.73 -7.13 6.78
CA ASN A 1022 33.56 -6.81 7.94
C ASN A 1022 35.03 -7.17 7.72
N ILE A 1023 35.33 -8.36 7.17
CA ILE A 1023 36.70 -8.78 6.84
C ILE A 1023 37.36 -7.79 5.87
N LYS A 1024 36.65 -7.42 4.80
CA LYS A 1024 37.16 -6.48 3.79
C LYS A 1024 37.49 -5.12 4.40
N SER A 1025 36.58 -4.58 5.20
CA SER A 1025 36.76 -3.28 5.86
C SER A 1025 37.96 -3.30 6.81
N GLN A 1026 38.09 -4.34 7.64
CA GLN A 1026 39.20 -4.48 8.60
C GLN A 1026 40.56 -4.60 7.90
N MET A 1027 40.64 -5.36 6.81
CA MET A 1027 41.89 -5.52 6.07
C MET A 1027 42.33 -4.24 5.35
N LEU A 1028 41.37 -3.48 4.80
CA LEU A 1028 41.64 -2.17 4.19
C LEU A 1028 42.15 -1.15 5.22
N GLU A 1029 41.62 -1.18 6.45
CA GLU A 1029 42.09 -0.32 7.55
C GLU A 1029 43.54 -0.63 7.89
N ASN A 1030 43.86 -1.92 8.05
CA ASN A 1030 45.22 -2.39 8.35
C ASN A 1030 46.23 -2.02 7.26
N GLU A 1031 45.87 -2.14 5.98
CA GLU A 1031 46.73 -1.81 4.85
C GLU A 1031 47.09 -0.32 4.78
N LYS A 1032 46.11 0.56 5.03
CA LYS A 1032 46.29 2.00 4.85
C LYS A 1032 46.96 2.69 6.05
N HIS A 1033 47.28 1.96 7.13
CA HIS A 1033 47.72 2.51 8.41
C HIS A 1033 46.84 3.69 8.90
N LEU A 1034 45.57 3.72 8.48
CA LEU A 1034 44.68 4.82 8.76
C LEU A 1034 44.20 4.69 10.19
N PHE A 1035 44.62 5.61 11.06
CA PHE A 1035 43.82 5.92 12.25
C PHE A 1035 42.51 6.55 11.78
N VAL A 1036 41.51 5.72 11.48
CA VAL A 1036 40.17 6.22 11.17
C VAL A 1036 39.55 6.70 12.47
N GLY A 1037 39.48 8.03 12.67
CA GLY A 1037 38.85 8.66 13.85
C GLY A 1037 37.32 8.54 13.87
N GLY A 1038 36.76 7.38 13.49
CA GLY A 1038 35.31 7.15 13.39
C GLY A 1038 34.87 5.78 13.95
N PRO A 1039 33.55 5.56 14.13
CA PRO A 1039 33.03 4.31 14.68
C PRO A 1039 33.27 3.12 13.72
N ARG A 1040 33.86 2.04 14.25
CA ARG A 1040 34.22 0.80 13.51
C ARG A 1040 33.02 -0.02 13.03
N SER A 1041 31.89 0.13 13.72
CA SER A 1041 30.63 -0.53 13.42
C SER A 1041 29.50 0.46 13.71
N ILE A 1042 28.49 0.47 12.84
CA ILE A 1042 27.30 1.29 13.02
C ILE A 1042 26.13 0.31 13.18
N ILE A 1043 25.34 0.50 14.24
CA ILE A 1043 24.13 -0.31 14.44
C ILE A 1043 23.15 -0.06 13.28
N ASP A 1044 22.43 -1.09 12.87
CA ASP A 1044 21.62 -1.06 11.65
C ASP A 1044 20.59 0.09 11.64
N GLY A 1045 19.99 0.42 12.78
CA GLY A 1045 19.06 1.56 12.89
C GLY A 1045 19.72 2.91 12.57
N VAL A 1046 20.95 3.15 13.04
CA VAL A 1046 21.69 4.38 12.70
C VAL A 1046 22.12 4.36 11.25
N TRP A 1047 22.61 3.22 10.76
CA TRP A 1047 23.07 3.09 9.38
C TRP A 1047 21.93 3.34 8.35
N GLN A 1048 20.73 2.86 8.64
CA GLN A 1048 19.55 3.11 7.81
C GLN A 1048 19.16 4.60 7.75
N ALA A 1049 19.43 5.37 8.81
CA ALA A 1049 19.17 6.81 8.86
C ALA A 1049 20.22 7.66 8.12
N LEU A 1050 21.42 7.11 7.85
CA LEU A 1050 22.48 7.84 7.16
C LEU A 1050 22.15 8.07 5.68
N ARG A 1051 22.47 9.28 5.21
CA ARG A 1051 22.38 9.68 3.80
C ARG A 1051 23.76 10.00 3.24
N ILE A 1052 23.91 9.80 1.95
CA ILE A 1052 25.12 10.20 1.22
C ILE A 1052 25.15 11.72 1.13
N ASP A 1053 26.23 12.32 1.61
CA ASP A 1053 26.46 13.74 1.39
C ASP A 1053 27.00 13.98 -0.02
N LYS A 1054 26.10 14.41 -0.92
CA LYS A 1054 26.45 14.77 -2.31
C LYS A 1054 27.40 15.96 -2.41
N LYS A 1055 27.48 16.83 -1.38
CA LYS A 1055 28.44 17.94 -1.36
C LYS A 1055 29.85 17.42 -1.10
N TRP A 1056 29.99 16.50 -0.14
CA TRP A 1056 31.27 15.85 0.15
C TRP A 1056 31.82 15.08 -1.06
N LEU A 1057 30.95 14.37 -1.79
CA LEU A 1057 31.32 13.68 -3.03
C LEU A 1057 31.98 14.62 -4.04
N LYS A 1058 31.34 15.76 -4.32
CA LYS A 1058 31.84 16.74 -5.30
C LYS A 1058 33.13 17.45 -4.88
N TYR A 1059 33.36 17.60 -3.57
CA TYR A 1059 34.53 18.33 -3.07
C TYR A 1059 35.84 17.56 -3.32
N LYS A 1060 35.82 16.23 -3.18
CA LYS A 1060 37.02 15.40 -3.37
C LYS A 1060 37.40 15.13 -4.83
N ASP A 1061 36.44 15.15 -5.76
CA ASP A 1061 36.74 15.05 -7.19
C ASP A 1061 37.55 16.25 -7.69
N ASN A 1062 37.44 17.41 -7.02
CA ASN A 1062 38.24 18.60 -7.29
C ASN A 1062 39.61 18.61 -6.61
N GLU A 1063 39.86 17.76 -5.59
CA GLU A 1063 41.18 17.59 -4.97
C GLU A 1063 42.00 16.45 -5.62
N SER A 1064 41.36 15.63 -6.46
CA SER A 1064 41.99 14.50 -7.17
C SER A 1064 42.25 14.76 -8.66
N ASN A 1065 41.72 15.88 -9.21
CA ASN A 1065 42.23 16.54 -10.41
C ASN A 1065 43.23 17.62 -10.02
#